data_AF-A0A939FIL8-F1
#
_entry.id   AF-A0A939FIL8-F1
#
_cell.length_a   1.000
_cell.length_b   1.000
_cell.length_c   1.000
_cell.angle_alpha   90.00
_cell.angle_beta   90.00
_cell.angle_gamma   90.00
#
_symmetry.space_group_name_H-M   'P 1'
#
loop_
_entity.id
_entity.type
_entity.pdbx_description
1 polymer ?
#
loop_
_entity_poly.entity_id
_entity_poly.type
_entity_poly.pdbx_seq_one_letter_code
_entity_poly.pdbx_strand_id
1 'polypeptide(L)'
;MSGRGKQPDAAGLLDEALVRAVHRTGASGGSVYLLDQEEQTLVTAVMCGGPAEVTEPWWRLAVSRQSPAPQAVREDRLVWVGSQEDMARQYPRGAATFPHRTTMACTPLRGVHRCWGALSLSWHVGRSSRITRRERGQILFSARRIARVLDEAGDRPEIPDRPRVVPVHLAAAEPVQPALAAADLVERLPEGVLAMDRTGRVTFVSNTAVDLLGRTHEQLLGRVLWEAVPWLGTGACMETYRAAWFSGEPVACTAERPPGRWLDIRLYPDAGGISVLIAPSRTADAAQRRPVGAAAESAAAAGRIHQLMHLAAALTETVSVQDVVDLIEELVLPTFGADGLIMATAEAGRLVSIGSLGYDPALIDQLEGLPMDADTTPVGHALATGAPSFFANRAELSHGYPDTPQLSDKQAWAFLPLITSGRPIGCCVLAYSRPHDFSVDERATLTPLASLIAQALDRARLYDAKHNLAHALQKRLLPRALPTVAGLNVAARYLPTSHGLDIGGDFYDLVRLTDTTVAAVIGDVQGHDVTAAALMGQVRTVIHSHATSGAGAYPDEVLGRTNRDLTDMDPGRFITCLYAHLDLASRRITLASAGHPPPLLHRPGHRAGTVDVDPGPPLGIGFDAPYAVTTLSVPAGAVLALYTDGLVETSGTDIDETTADIARALADASGLPLHHVIDSLVQHACPTGQHADDIALLLLQPTA
;
A
#
# COMPACT_ATOMS: atom_id res chain seq x y z
N MET A 1 -57.14 23.54 -67.32
CA MET A 1 -56.14 22.49 -67.02
C MET A 1 -56.27 22.16 -65.55
N SER A 2 -56.87 21.00 -65.26
CA SER A 2 -57.29 20.57 -63.92
C SER A 2 -56.11 20.05 -63.10
N GLY A 3 -55.89 20.66 -61.93
CA GLY A 3 -54.93 20.18 -60.94
C GLY A 3 -55.40 18.87 -60.33
N ARG A 4 -54.71 17.77 -60.64
CA ARG A 4 -54.75 16.55 -59.82
C ARG A 4 -53.90 16.81 -58.59
N GLY A 5 -54.54 17.09 -57.46
CA GLY A 5 -53.89 17.03 -56.15
C GLY A 5 -53.30 15.63 -55.96
N LYS A 6 -52.03 15.55 -55.53
CA LYS A 6 -51.40 14.29 -55.11
C LYS A 6 -52.29 13.66 -54.05
N GLN A 7 -52.90 12.52 -54.38
CA GLN A 7 -53.54 11.64 -53.39
C GLN A 7 -52.49 11.32 -52.31
N PRO A 8 -52.83 11.45 -51.02
CA PRO A 8 -51.93 11.06 -49.94
C PRO A 8 -51.57 9.58 -50.11
N ASP A 9 -50.29 9.25 -49.94
CA ASP A 9 -49.80 7.88 -50.01
C ASP A 9 -50.55 7.02 -48.99
N ALA A 10 -51.39 6.10 -49.50
CA ALA A 10 -52.23 5.23 -48.67
C ALA A 10 -51.39 4.42 -47.66
N ALA A 11 -50.15 4.14 -48.02
CA ALA A 11 -49.18 3.46 -47.19
C ALA A 11 -48.81 4.30 -45.95
N GLY A 12 -48.56 5.61 -46.12
CA GLY A 12 -48.24 6.52 -45.02
C GLY A 12 -49.42 6.83 -44.10
N LEU A 13 -50.65 6.91 -44.64
CA LEU A 13 -51.86 7.08 -43.82
C LEU A 13 -52.14 5.85 -42.95
N LEU A 14 -51.85 4.65 -43.46
CA LEU A 14 -51.97 3.40 -42.71
C LEU A 14 -50.95 3.33 -41.57
N ASP A 15 -49.71 3.76 -41.83
CA ASP A 15 -48.63 3.82 -40.86
C ASP A 15 -48.98 4.75 -39.68
N GLU A 16 -49.44 5.97 -39.98
CA GLU A 16 -49.91 6.91 -38.95
C GLU A 16 -51.10 6.37 -38.16
N ALA A 17 -52.04 5.69 -38.84
CA ALA A 17 -53.22 5.14 -38.19
C ALA A 17 -52.84 4.02 -37.20
N LEU A 18 -51.88 3.17 -37.54
CA LEU A 18 -51.34 2.14 -36.65
C LEU A 18 -50.60 2.75 -35.45
N VAL A 19 -49.70 3.72 -35.68
CA VAL A 19 -48.97 4.38 -34.59
C VAL A 19 -49.95 5.05 -33.60
N ARG A 20 -50.96 5.76 -34.11
CA ARG A 20 -52.00 6.35 -33.26
C ARG A 20 -52.81 5.29 -32.51
N ALA A 21 -53.06 4.12 -33.11
CA ALA A 21 -53.75 3.01 -32.45
C ALA A 21 -52.94 2.47 -31.27
N VAL A 22 -51.63 2.28 -31.44
CA VAL A 22 -50.71 1.83 -30.38
C VAL A 22 -50.68 2.85 -29.23
N HIS A 23 -50.48 4.14 -29.52
CA HIS A 23 -50.53 5.21 -28.52
C HIS A 23 -51.84 5.28 -27.75
N ARG A 24 -52.97 5.28 -28.46
CA ARG A 24 -54.31 5.46 -27.87
C ARG A 24 -54.72 4.31 -26.96
N THR A 25 -54.20 3.11 -27.24
CA THR A 25 -54.52 1.90 -26.50
C THR A 25 -53.45 1.55 -25.44
N GLY A 26 -52.36 2.32 -25.40
CA GLY A 26 -51.20 2.10 -24.54
C GLY A 26 -50.44 0.81 -24.89
N ALA A 27 -50.57 0.31 -26.11
CA ALA A 27 -49.89 -0.90 -26.56
C ALA A 27 -48.38 -0.67 -26.64
N SER A 28 -47.61 -1.72 -26.38
CA SER A 28 -46.15 -1.72 -26.53
C SER A 28 -45.76 -1.93 -28.00
N GLY A 29 -46.62 -2.60 -28.77
CA GLY A 29 -46.47 -2.77 -30.20
C GLY A 29 -47.79 -3.15 -30.87
N GLY A 30 -47.78 -3.15 -32.20
CA GLY A 30 -48.96 -3.49 -32.98
C GLY A 30 -48.65 -3.77 -34.45
N SER A 31 -49.54 -4.55 -35.07
CA SER A 31 -49.44 -4.95 -36.48
C SER A 31 -50.79 -4.88 -37.17
N VAL A 32 -50.80 -4.43 -38.43
CA VAL A 32 -51.95 -4.53 -39.33
C VAL A 32 -51.72 -5.68 -40.29
N TYR A 33 -52.61 -6.67 -40.21
CA TYR A 33 -52.72 -7.77 -41.15
C TYR A 33 -53.72 -7.41 -42.24
N LEU A 34 -53.34 -7.59 -43.50
CA LEU A 34 -54.22 -7.53 -44.65
C LEU A 34 -54.60 -8.93 -45.09
N LEU A 35 -55.87 -9.12 -45.45
CA LEU A 35 -56.39 -10.40 -45.91
C LEU A 35 -56.20 -10.53 -47.42
N ASP A 36 -55.35 -11.47 -47.81
CA ASP A 36 -55.33 -12.01 -49.17
C ASP A 36 -56.50 -12.99 -49.34
N GLN A 37 -57.46 -12.63 -50.19
CA GLN A 37 -58.64 -13.47 -50.45
C GLN A 37 -58.33 -14.65 -51.37
N GLU A 38 -57.31 -14.57 -52.21
CA GLU A 38 -56.93 -15.64 -53.15
C GLU A 38 -56.19 -16.75 -52.39
N GLU A 39 -55.22 -16.37 -51.56
CA GLU A 39 -54.43 -17.33 -50.76
C GLU A 39 -55.05 -17.64 -49.38
N GLN A 40 -56.18 -17.02 -49.03
CA GLN A 40 -56.81 -17.12 -47.71
C GLN A 40 -55.79 -16.94 -46.57
N THR A 41 -54.95 -15.92 -46.69
CA THR A 41 -53.80 -15.68 -45.81
C THR A 41 -53.79 -14.24 -45.31
N LEU A 42 -53.56 -14.06 -44.02
CA LEU A 42 -53.32 -12.76 -43.40
C LEU A 42 -51.85 -12.41 -43.50
N VAL A 43 -51.52 -11.32 -44.19
CA VAL A 43 -50.15 -10.85 -44.38
C VAL A 43 -49.93 -9.54 -43.62
N THR A 44 -48.84 -9.44 -42.86
CA THR A 44 -48.50 -8.24 -42.10
C THR A 44 -48.04 -7.16 -43.06
N ALA A 45 -48.83 -6.11 -43.21
CA ALA A 45 -48.52 -5.00 -44.12
C ALA A 45 -47.66 -3.93 -43.45
N VAL A 46 -47.97 -3.66 -42.17
CA VAL A 46 -47.25 -2.70 -41.35
C VAL A 46 -47.23 -3.18 -39.91
N MET A 47 -46.10 -2.97 -39.24
CA MET A 47 -45.89 -3.30 -37.84
C MET A 47 -45.06 -2.25 -37.13
N CYS A 48 -45.12 -2.22 -35.81
CA CYS A 48 -44.44 -1.23 -34.99
C CYS A 48 -44.23 -1.75 -33.55
N GLY A 49 -43.20 -1.25 -32.85
CA GLY A 49 -42.88 -1.65 -31.46
C GLY A 49 -41.89 -2.81 -31.29
N GLY A 50 -41.15 -3.18 -32.35
CA GLY A 50 -40.06 -4.16 -32.28
C GLY A 50 -39.38 -4.43 -33.63
N PRO A 51 -38.21 -5.09 -33.66
CA PRO A 51 -37.52 -5.47 -34.89
C PRO A 51 -38.34 -6.46 -35.73
N ALA A 52 -38.32 -6.29 -37.06
CA ALA A 52 -39.14 -7.07 -37.99
C ALA A 52 -38.78 -8.56 -37.93
N GLU A 53 -37.48 -8.85 -37.84
CA GLU A 53 -36.85 -10.17 -37.94
C GLU A 53 -37.35 -11.12 -36.86
N VAL A 54 -37.61 -10.60 -35.66
CA VAL A 54 -38.16 -11.39 -34.54
C VAL A 54 -39.59 -11.84 -34.83
N THR A 55 -40.30 -11.14 -35.73
CA THR A 55 -41.71 -11.40 -36.05
C THR A 55 -41.96 -12.17 -37.34
N GLU A 56 -40.90 -12.60 -38.03
CA GLU A 56 -40.95 -13.35 -39.30
C GLU A 56 -41.95 -14.52 -39.30
N PRO A 57 -42.02 -15.38 -38.24
CA PRO A 57 -42.97 -16.50 -38.21
C PRO A 57 -44.46 -16.11 -38.26
N TRP A 58 -44.76 -14.82 -38.07
CA TRP A 58 -46.12 -14.28 -38.06
C TRP A 58 -46.37 -13.26 -39.18
N TRP A 59 -45.46 -13.09 -40.13
CA TRP A 59 -45.71 -12.21 -41.27
C TRP A 59 -46.82 -12.72 -42.16
N ARG A 60 -46.93 -14.05 -42.32
CA ARG A 60 -48.00 -14.70 -43.09
C ARG A 60 -48.70 -15.75 -42.24
N LEU A 61 -50.02 -15.62 -42.09
CA LEU A 61 -50.85 -16.49 -41.28
C LEU A 61 -52.05 -16.98 -42.09
N ALA A 62 -52.12 -18.28 -42.41
CA ALA A 62 -53.30 -18.85 -43.04
C ALA A 62 -54.56 -18.56 -42.21
N VAL A 63 -55.66 -18.17 -42.85
CA VAL A 63 -56.94 -17.87 -42.18
C VAL A 63 -57.49 -19.09 -41.46
N SER A 64 -57.09 -20.32 -41.82
CA SER A 64 -57.42 -21.57 -41.13
C SER A 64 -56.59 -21.83 -39.86
N ARG A 65 -55.48 -21.11 -39.63
CA ARG A 65 -54.59 -21.32 -38.47
C ARG A 65 -55.32 -21.01 -37.16
N GLN A 66 -55.09 -21.83 -36.14
CA GLN A 66 -55.59 -21.57 -34.79
C GLN A 66 -54.67 -20.57 -34.08
N SER A 67 -54.87 -19.29 -34.38
CA SER A 67 -54.21 -18.17 -33.68
C SER A 67 -55.17 -16.97 -33.57
N PRO A 68 -54.89 -16.00 -32.67
CA PRO A 68 -55.85 -14.95 -32.33
C PRO A 68 -56.26 -14.03 -33.49
N ALA A 69 -55.33 -13.66 -34.38
CA ALA A 69 -55.64 -12.77 -35.51
C ALA A 69 -56.53 -13.45 -36.58
N PRO A 70 -56.23 -14.67 -37.08
CA PRO A 70 -57.16 -15.43 -37.91
C PRO A 70 -58.52 -15.68 -37.24
N GLN A 71 -58.55 -15.96 -35.93
CA GLN A 71 -59.82 -16.14 -35.23
C GLN A 71 -60.66 -14.86 -35.20
N ALA A 72 -60.04 -13.71 -34.95
CA ALA A 72 -60.73 -12.41 -34.94
C ALA A 72 -61.40 -12.11 -36.29
N VAL A 73 -60.78 -12.52 -37.40
CA VAL A 73 -61.34 -12.40 -38.75
C VAL A 73 -62.45 -13.42 -39.00
N ARG A 74 -62.22 -14.71 -38.69
CA ARG A 74 -63.22 -15.78 -38.91
C ARG A 74 -64.50 -15.57 -38.11
N GLU A 75 -64.37 -15.13 -36.87
CA GLU A 75 -65.49 -14.94 -35.95
C GLU A 75 -66.00 -13.50 -35.90
N ASP A 76 -65.41 -12.62 -36.72
CA ASP A 76 -65.76 -11.20 -36.85
C ASP A 76 -65.92 -10.47 -35.49
N ARG A 77 -65.00 -10.74 -34.55
CA ARG A 77 -65.05 -10.19 -33.20
C ARG A 77 -63.68 -9.90 -32.63
N LEU A 78 -63.64 -9.01 -31.65
CA LEU A 78 -62.46 -8.79 -30.81
C LEU A 78 -62.13 -10.08 -30.03
N VAL A 79 -60.91 -10.58 -30.22
CA VAL A 79 -60.29 -11.65 -29.46
C VAL A 79 -59.31 -11.02 -28.47
N TRP A 80 -59.46 -11.34 -27.20
CA TRP A 80 -58.59 -10.88 -26.13
C TRP A 80 -57.92 -12.08 -25.48
N VAL A 81 -56.59 -12.05 -25.40
CA VAL A 81 -55.78 -13.06 -24.73
C VAL A 81 -55.09 -12.37 -23.56
N GLY A 82 -55.64 -12.59 -22.37
CA GLY A 82 -55.27 -11.86 -21.14
C GLY A 82 -54.06 -12.42 -20.40
N SER A 83 -53.58 -13.60 -20.78
CA SER A 83 -52.46 -14.28 -20.12
C SER A 83 -51.76 -15.27 -21.05
N GLN A 84 -50.53 -15.65 -20.70
CA GLN A 84 -49.80 -16.70 -21.42
C GLN A 84 -50.48 -18.08 -21.26
N GLU A 85 -51.14 -18.32 -20.13
CA GLU A 85 -51.94 -19.54 -19.91
C GLU A 85 -53.16 -19.59 -20.84
N ASP A 86 -53.86 -18.46 -21.04
CA ASP A 86 -54.95 -18.38 -22.02
C ASP A 86 -54.45 -18.58 -23.45
N MET A 87 -53.27 -18.04 -23.78
CA MET A 87 -52.61 -18.25 -25.06
C MET A 87 -52.28 -19.73 -25.27
N ALA A 88 -51.69 -20.40 -24.28
CA ALA A 88 -51.33 -21.81 -24.35
C ALA A 88 -52.55 -22.74 -24.40
N ARG A 89 -53.61 -22.39 -23.66
CA ARG A 89 -54.84 -23.18 -23.60
C ARG A 89 -55.66 -23.10 -24.89
N GLN A 90 -55.79 -21.90 -25.46
CA GLN A 90 -56.65 -21.66 -26.63
C GLN A 90 -55.89 -21.77 -27.95
N TYR A 91 -54.57 -21.53 -27.95
CA TYR A 91 -53.71 -21.53 -29.14
C TYR A 91 -52.36 -22.22 -28.86
N PRO A 92 -52.31 -23.54 -28.64
CA PRO A 92 -51.10 -24.23 -28.19
C PRO A 92 -49.90 -24.03 -29.14
N ARG A 93 -50.13 -24.06 -30.45
CA ARG A 93 -49.10 -23.80 -31.47
C ARG A 93 -48.66 -22.33 -31.54
N GLY A 94 -49.53 -21.40 -31.15
CA GLY A 94 -49.19 -19.97 -31.05
C GLY A 94 -48.37 -19.65 -29.79
N ALA A 95 -48.66 -20.32 -28.68
CA ALA A 95 -47.90 -20.17 -27.44
C ALA A 95 -46.46 -20.69 -27.55
N ALA A 96 -46.23 -21.76 -28.32
CA ALA A 96 -44.89 -22.29 -28.55
C ALA A 96 -43.95 -21.31 -29.28
N THR A 97 -44.50 -20.34 -30.01
CA THR A 97 -43.73 -19.32 -30.75
C THR A 97 -43.62 -17.99 -29.99
N PHE A 98 -44.38 -17.79 -28.91
CA PHE A 98 -44.29 -16.63 -28.01
C PHE A 98 -43.83 -17.08 -26.60
N PRO A 99 -42.51 -17.20 -26.34
CA PRO A 99 -41.99 -17.74 -25.09
C PRO A 99 -42.17 -16.80 -23.87
N HIS A 100 -42.61 -15.56 -24.07
CA HIS A 100 -42.71 -14.53 -23.02
C HIS A 100 -44.16 -14.20 -22.63
N ARG A 101 -44.36 -13.74 -21.38
CA ARG A 101 -45.66 -13.32 -20.84
C ARG A 101 -46.18 -12.06 -21.54
N THR A 102 -47.03 -12.22 -22.53
CA THR A 102 -47.60 -11.10 -23.32
C THR A 102 -49.13 -11.13 -23.31
N THR A 103 -49.75 -9.96 -23.13
CA THR A 103 -51.20 -9.77 -23.31
C THR A 103 -51.47 -9.27 -24.72
N MET A 104 -52.50 -9.78 -25.40
CA MET A 104 -52.75 -9.46 -26.81
C MET A 104 -54.24 -9.25 -27.10
N ALA A 105 -54.51 -8.31 -28.01
CA ALA A 105 -55.83 -8.06 -28.56
C ALA A 105 -55.78 -8.11 -30.09
N CYS A 106 -56.65 -8.91 -30.69
CA CYS A 106 -56.82 -8.95 -32.15
C CYS A 106 -58.27 -8.62 -32.50
N THR A 107 -58.49 -7.70 -33.45
CA THR A 107 -59.83 -7.30 -33.89
C THR A 107 -59.88 -7.23 -35.42
N PRO A 108 -60.99 -7.64 -36.05
CA PRO A 108 -61.13 -7.52 -37.49
C PRO A 108 -61.16 -6.06 -37.92
N LEU A 109 -60.59 -5.78 -39.09
CA LEU A 109 -60.64 -4.50 -39.79
C LEU A 109 -61.79 -4.53 -40.80
N ARG A 110 -63.01 -4.33 -40.29
CA ARG A 110 -64.22 -4.37 -41.11
C ARG A 110 -64.42 -3.03 -41.82
N GLY A 111 -64.30 -3.05 -43.15
CA GLY A 111 -64.63 -1.93 -44.03
C GLY A 111 -66.10 -1.94 -44.45
N VAL A 112 -66.48 -1.03 -45.35
CA VAL A 112 -67.89 -0.87 -45.80
C VAL A 112 -68.42 -2.11 -46.53
N HIS A 113 -67.60 -2.75 -47.38
CA HIS A 113 -68.04 -3.83 -48.25
C HIS A 113 -67.32 -5.18 -48.01
N ARG A 114 -66.20 -5.19 -47.26
CA ARG A 114 -65.44 -6.41 -46.95
C ARG A 114 -64.62 -6.28 -45.66
N CYS A 115 -64.13 -7.40 -45.15
CA CYS A 115 -63.10 -7.42 -44.12
C CYS A 115 -61.73 -7.26 -44.79
N TRP A 116 -60.97 -6.25 -44.36
CA TRP A 116 -59.63 -5.98 -44.87
C TRP A 116 -58.55 -6.83 -44.21
N GLY A 117 -58.83 -7.43 -43.05
CA GLY A 117 -57.87 -8.22 -42.28
C GLY A 117 -58.03 -7.97 -40.79
N ALA A 118 -56.94 -7.83 -40.05
CA ALA A 118 -56.97 -7.69 -38.59
C ALA A 118 -55.97 -6.66 -38.06
N LEU A 119 -56.36 -5.96 -36.99
CA LEU A 119 -55.45 -5.21 -36.14
C LEU A 119 -55.05 -6.10 -34.96
N SER A 120 -53.75 -6.27 -34.76
CA SER A 120 -53.18 -6.94 -33.59
C SER A 120 -52.43 -5.92 -32.73
N LEU A 121 -52.67 -5.93 -31.42
CA LEU A 121 -52.02 -5.05 -30.44
C LEU A 121 -51.50 -5.90 -29.28
N SER A 122 -50.29 -5.61 -28.80
CA SER A 122 -49.63 -6.35 -27.72
C SER A 122 -49.13 -5.44 -26.59
N TRP A 123 -49.09 -5.99 -25.36
CA TRP A 123 -48.63 -5.30 -24.15
C TRP A 123 -47.64 -6.17 -23.38
N HIS A 124 -46.57 -5.56 -22.86
CA HIS A 124 -45.63 -6.20 -21.93
C HIS A 124 -46.22 -6.39 -20.51
N VAL A 125 -45.49 -7.12 -19.65
CA VAL A 125 -45.90 -7.59 -18.32
C VAL A 125 -46.39 -6.44 -17.43
N GLY A 126 -47.48 -6.67 -16.67
CA GLY A 126 -48.01 -5.73 -15.67
C GLY A 126 -49.46 -5.29 -15.90
N ARG A 127 -50.11 -5.72 -16.99
CA ARG A 127 -51.51 -5.39 -17.27
C ARG A 127 -52.49 -6.41 -16.68
N SER A 128 -53.68 -5.95 -16.27
CA SER A 128 -54.82 -6.79 -15.88
C SER A 128 -55.20 -7.78 -16.99
N SER A 129 -55.50 -9.03 -16.62
CA SER A 129 -55.95 -10.09 -17.54
C SER A 129 -57.34 -9.82 -18.15
N ARG A 130 -58.08 -8.85 -17.63
CA ARG A 130 -59.41 -8.45 -18.11
C ARG A 130 -59.38 -7.08 -18.78
N ILE A 131 -59.98 -6.98 -19.97
CA ILE A 131 -60.16 -5.72 -20.71
C ILE A 131 -61.35 -4.91 -20.18
N THR A 132 -61.15 -3.61 -19.93
CA THR A 132 -62.22 -2.70 -19.52
C THR A 132 -63.11 -2.27 -20.70
N ARG A 133 -64.33 -1.80 -20.44
CA ARG A 133 -65.22 -1.27 -21.50
C ARG A 133 -64.59 -0.11 -22.27
N ARG A 134 -63.84 0.76 -21.58
CA ARG A 134 -63.14 1.91 -22.18
C ARG A 134 -62.04 1.44 -23.13
N GLU A 135 -61.20 0.49 -22.71
CA GLU A 135 -60.13 -0.06 -23.55
C GLU A 135 -60.68 -0.81 -24.76
N ARG A 136 -61.72 -1.62 -24.57
CA ARG A 136 -62.44 -2.26 -25.67
C ARG A 136 -62.96 -1.23 -26.68
N GLY A 137 -63.52 -0.12 -26.20
CA GLY A 137 -63.96 0.99 -27.04
C GLY A 137 -62.82 1.62 -27.85
N GLN A 138 -61.66 1.86 -27.23
CA GLN A 138 -60.50 2.45 -27.91
C GLN A 138 -59.92 1.52 -28.98
N ILE A 139 -59.83 0.20 -28.72
CA ILE A 139 -59.34 -0.78 -29.70
C ILE A 139 -60.26 -0.85 -30.92
N LEU A 140 -61.57 -0.98 -30.69
CA LEU A 140 -62.55 -1.03 -31.77
C LEU A 140 -62.61 0.29 -32.55
N PHE A 141 -62.44 1.43 -31.89
CA PHE A 141 -62.35 2.73 -32.55
C PHE A 141 -61.13 2.82 -33.47
N SER A 142 -59.95 2.40 -32.99
CA SER A 142 -58.72 2.38 -33.78
C SER A 142 -58.84 1.44 -34.99
N ALA A 143 -59.45 0.27 -34.81
CA ALA A 143 -59.71 -0.67 -35.90
C ALA A 143 -60.63 -0.07 -36.98
N ARG A 144 -61.72 0.61 -36.59
CA ARG A 144 -62.61 1.31 -37.55
C ARG A 144 -61.90 2.42 -38.30
N ARG A 145 -61.00 3.16 -37.64
CA ARG A 145 -60.24 4.23 -38.27
C ARG A 145 -59.26 3.67 -39.29
N ILE A 146 -58.58 2.57 -38.98
CA ILE A 146 -57.69 1.87 -39.93
C ILE A 146 -58.49 1.32 -41.10
N ALA A 147 -59.64 0.67 -40.85
CA ALA A 147 -60.51 0.17 -41.91
C ALA A 147 -61.01 1.28 -42.84
N ARG A 148 -61.32 2.48 -42.31
CA ARG A 148 -61.70 3.64 -43.12
C ARG A 148 -60.56 4.10 -44.03
N VAL A 149 -59.32 4.14 -43.54
CA VAL A 149 -58.15 4.47 -44.37
C VAL A 149 -58.00 3.47 -45.52
N LEU A 150 -58.26 2.19 -45.26
CA LEU A 150 -58.23 1.14 -46.29
C LEU A 150 -59.40 1.25 -47.28
N ASP A 151 -60.62 1.57 -46.82
CA ASP A 151 -61.77 1.83 -47.67
C ASP A 151 -61.54 3.05 -48.60
N GLU A 152 -60.90 4.10 -48.11
CA GLU A 152 -60.57 5.31 -48.86
C GLU A 152 -59.42 5.08 -49.87
N ALA A 153 -58.54 4.11 -49.62
CA ALA A 153 -57.40 3.78 -50.47
C ALA A 153 -57.75 2.96 -51.73
N GLY A 154 -58.93 2.33 -51.79
CA GLY A 154 -59.41 1.59 -52.97
C GLY A 154 -59.02 0.09 -53.02
N ASP A 155 -59.29 -0.57 -54.16
CA ASP A 155 -59.28 -2.03 -54.25
C ASP A 155 -57.86 -2.65 -54.32
N ARG A 156 -57.50 -3.35 -53.23
CA ARG A 156 -56.28 -4.14 -52.97
C ARG A 156 -55.00 -3.33 -52.66
N PRO A 157 -54.74 -3.02 -51.38
CA PRO A 157 -53.41 -2.60 -50.93
C PRO A 157 -52.35 -3.65 -51.32
N GLU A 158 -51.24 -3.19 -51.89
CA GLU A 158 -50.12 -4.03 -52.29
C GLU A 158 -49.55 -4.76 -51.05
N ILE A 159 -49.46 -6.08 -51.13
CA ILE A 159 -48.99 -6.91 -50.02
C ILE A 159 -47.45 -6.95 -50.10
N PRO A 160 -46.73 -6.37 -49.13
CA PRO A 160 -45.28 -6.33 -49.21
C PRO A 160 -44.67 -7.68 -48.80
N ASP A 161 -43.55 -8.05 -49.42
CA ASP A 161 -42.80 -9.29 -49.09
C ASP A 161 -42.20 -9.26 -47.68
N ARG A 162 -41.90 -8.07 -47.17
CA ARG A 162 -41.50 -7.82 -45.78
C ARG A 162 -42.40 -6.74 -45.19
N PRO A 163 -42.84 -6.86 -43.93
CA PRO A 163 -43.68 -5.85 -43.33
C PRO A 163 -42.92 -4.54 -43.22
N ARG A 164 -43.63 -3.43 -43.46
CA ARG A 164 -43.07 -2.10 -43.23
C ARG A 164 -43.01 -1.87 -41.72
N VAL A 165 -41.82 -1.60 -41.19
CA VAL A 165 -41.63 -1.30 -39.78
C VAL A 165 -41.72 0.21 -39.58
N VAL A 166 -42.71 0.65 -38.81
CA VAL A 166 -42.91 2.06 -38.48
C VAL A 166 -42.38 2.30 -37.07
N PRO A 167 -41.52 3.30 -36.86
CA PRO A 167 -41.08 3.67 -35.52
C PRO A 167 -42.28 4.19 -34.71
N VAL A 168 -42.58 3.56 -33.56
CA VAL A 168 -43.47 4.15 -32.56
C VAL A 168 -42.62 4.96 -31.61
N HIS A 169 -42.70 6.29 -31.70
CA HIS A 169 -42.20 7.14 -30.64
C HIS A 169 -43.24 7.18 -29.51
N LEU A 170 -43.34 6.09 -28.72
CA LEU A 170 -44.04 6.10 -27.43
C LEU A 170 -43.60 7.38 -26.70
N ALA A 171 -44.56 8.24 -26.34
CA ALA A 171 -44.39 9.66 -26.00
C ALA A 171 -42.94 10.07 -25.68
N ALA A 172 -42.38 10.94 -26.52
CA ALA A 172 -41.03 11.51 -26.41
C ALA A 172 -40.45 11.43 -24.99
N ALA A 173 -39.58 10.45 -24.77
CA ALA A 173 -38.43 10.73 -23.95
C ALA A 173 -37.63 11.75 -24.77
N GLU A 174 -37.55 12.98 -24.27
CA GLU A 174 -36.55 13.98 -24.68
C GLU A 174 -35.21 13.32 -24.99
N PRO A 175 -34.36 13.89 -25.88
CA PRO A 175 -33.11 13.26 -26.32
C PRO A 175 -32.42 12.63 -25.13
N VAL A 176 -32.52 11.29 -25.04
CA VAL A 176 -32.33 10.65 -23.75
C VAL A 176 -30.88 10.88 -23.41
N GLN A 177 -30.63 11.73 -22.41
CA GLN A 177 -29.32 11.80 -21.81
C GLN A 177 -29.01 10.35 -21.45
N PRO A 178 -27.92 9.74 -21.97
CA PRO A 178 -27.65 8.31 -21.81
C PRO A 178 -27.76 7.85 -20.34
N ALA A 179 -27.52 8.77 -19.39
CA ALA A 179 -27.75 8.61 -17.96
C ALA A 179 -29.20 8.33 -17.55
N LEU A 180 -30.20 9.01 -18.11
CA LEU A 180 -31.63 8.80 -17.80
C LEU A 180 -32.15 7.46 -18.36
N ALA A 181 -31.72 7.06 -19.57
CA ALA A 181 -32.04 5.72 -20.12
C ALA A 181 -31.42 4.61 -19.29
N ALA A 182 -30.18 4.79 -18.83
CA ALA A 182 -29.51 3.83 -17.96
C ALA A 182 -30.20 3.72 -16.59
N ALA A 183 -30.63 4.85 -16.02
CA ALA A 183 -31.43 4.86 -14.79
C ALA A 183 -32.76 4.10 -14.97
N ASP A 184 -33.52 4.37 -16.03
CA ASP A 184 -34.77 3.67 -16.33
C ASP A 184 -34.58 2.17 -16.60
N LEU A 185 -33.44 1.78 -17.19
CA LEU A 185 -33.08 0.36 -17.35
C LEU A 185 -32.89 -0.30 -15.99
N VAL A 186 -32.12 0.32 -15.12
CA VAL A 186 -31.81 -0.21 -13.79
C VAL A 186 -33.07 -0.30 -12.92
N GLU A 187 -33.97 0.68 -12.99
CA GLU A 187 -35.25 0.66 -12.25
C GLU A 187 -36.18 -0.49 -12.63
N ARG A 188 -35.94 -1.14 -13.78
CA ARG A 188 -36.71 -2.33 -14.21
C ARG A 188 -36.08 -3.64 -13.74
N LEU A 189 -34.87 -3.61 -13.17
CA LEU A 189 -34.20 -4.80 -12.67
C LEU A 189 -34.78 -5.22 -11.31
N PRO A 190 -34.95 -6.53 -11.07
CA PRO A 190 -35.42 -7.05 -9.77
C PRO A 190 -34.34 -6.96 -8.67
N GLU A 191 -33.08 -6.74 -9.03
CA GLU A 191 -31.97 -6.49 -8.12
C GLU A 191 -31.81 -4.99 -7.81
N GLY A 192 -31.36 -4.68 -6.59
CA GLY A 192 -30.93 -3.34 -6.23
C GLY A 192 -29.57 -3.03 -6.84
N VAL A 193 -29.46 -1.92 -7.57
CA VAL A 193 -28.19 -1.40 -8.09
C VAL A 193 -27.83 -0.10 -7.40
N LEU A 194 -26.55 0.06 -7.09
CA LEU A 194 -25.93 1.26 -6.52
C LEU A 194 -24.58 1.49 -7.22
N ALA A 195 -24.18 2.74 -7.44
CA ALA A 195 -22.84 3.08 -7.92
C ALA A 195 -22.19 4.07 -6.95
N MET A 196 -20.87 3.98 -6.83
CA MET A 196 -20.06 4.88 -6.01
C MET A 196 -18.82 5.36 -6.76
N ASP A 197 -18.42 6.59 -6.47
CA ASP A 197 -17.20 7.17 -7.01
C ASP A 197 -15.94 6.64 -6.30
N ARG A 198 -14.78 7.15 -6.73
CA ARG A 198 -13.49 6.77 -6.18
C ARG A 198 -13.25 7.15 -4.70
N THR A 199 -14.14 7.93 -4.12
CA THR A 199 -14.09 8.30 -2.69
C THR A 199 -15.07 7.46 -1.86
N GLY A 200 -15.75 6.50 -2.47
CA GLY A 200 -16.76 5.66 -1.83
C GLY A 200 -18.10 6.38 -1.64
N ARG A 201 -18.32 7.53 -2.29
CA ARG A 201 -19.58 8.26 -2.23
C ARG A 201 -20.56 7.70 -3.24
N VAL A 202 -21.80 7.48 -2.82
CA VAL A 202 -22.85 6.96 -3.69
C VAL A 202 -23.23 8.02 -4.72
N THR A 203 -23.00 7.72 -6.00
CA THR A 203 -23.31 8.61 -7.13
C THR A 203 -24.63 8.26 -7.79
N PHE A 204 -25.09 7.01 -7.64
CA PHE A 204 -26.37 6.55 -8.17
C PHE A 204 -26.92 5.44 -7.27
N VAL A 205 -28.24 5.40 -7.09
CA VAL A 205 -28.92 4.32 -6.38
C VAL A 205 -30.31 4.12 -6.97
N SER A 206 -30.70 2.86 -7.14
CA SER A 206 -32.04 2.47 -7.60
C SER A 206 -33.06 2.37 -6.47
N ASN A 207 -34.35 2.50 -6.78
CA ASN A 207 -35.43 2.32 -5.79
C ASN A 207 -35.34 0.95 -5.09
N THR A 208 -35.07 -0.11 -5.85
CA THR A 208 -34.89 -1.46 -5.30
C THR A 208 -33.73 -1.54 -4.31
N ALA A 209 -32.60 -0.87 -4.58
CA ALA A 209 -31.47 -0.82 -3.64
C ALA A 209 -31.83 -0.04 -2.36
N VAL A 210 -32.56 1.07 -2.49
CA VAL A 210 -33.05 1.88 -1.37
C VAL A 210 -33.93 1.03 -0.43
N ASP A 211 -34.85 0.25 -0.99
CA ASP A 211 -35.74 -0.64 -0.25
C ASP A 211 -35.00 -1.80 0.45
N LEU A 212 -34.04 -2.41 -0.26
CA LEU A 212 -33.22 -3.51 0.27
C LEU A 212 -32.33 -3.04 1.42
N LEU A 213 -31.70 -1.88 1.29
CA LEU A 213 -30.83 -1.28 2.31
C LEU A 213 -31.60 -0.64 3.47
N GLY A 214 -32.89 -0.33 3.29
CA GLY A 214 -33.71 0.29 4.35
C GLY A 214 -33.31 1.73 4.65
N ARG A 215 -33.02 2.49 3.60
CA ARG A 215 -32.65 3.90 3.65
C ARG A 215 -33.53 4.70 2.70
N THR A 216 -33.35 6.01 2.64
CA THR A 216 -33.95 6.86 1.61
C THR A 216 -32.89 7.31 0.60
N HIS A 217 -33.32 7.78 -0.58
CA HIS A 217 -32.42 8.33 -1.60
C HIS A 217 -31.53 9.46 -1.04
N GLU A 218 -32.11 10.35 -0.23
CA GLU A 218 -31.42 11.50 0.40
C GLU A 218 -30.36 11.07 1.41
N GLN A 219 -30.52 9.89 2.02
CA GLN A 219 -29.55 9.36 2.99
C GLN A 219 -28.36 8.69 2.32
N LEU A 220 -28.52 8.23 1.07
CA LEU A 220 -27.48 7.49 0.34
C LEU A 220 -26.72 8.39 -0.63
N LEU A 221 -27.42 9.14 -1.51
CA LEU A 221 -26.79 9.93 -2.56
C LEU A 221 -25.82 10.99 -2.02
N GLY A 222 -24.60 11.03 -2.56
CA GLY A 222 -23.53 11.95 -2.19
C GLY A 222 -22.84 11.65 -0.85
N ARG A 223 -23.31 10.63 -0.11
CA ARG A 223 -22.72 10.18 1.16
C ARG A 223 -21.82 8.99 0.95
N VAL A 224 -20.85 8.81 1.85
CA VAL A 224 -20.03 7.60 1.89
C VAL A 224 -20.93 6.43 2.28
N LEU A 225 -20.91 5.34 1.52
CA LEU A 225 -21.85 4.21 1.72
C LEU A 225 -21.84 3.69 3.16
N TRP A 226 -20.66 3.61 3.78
CA TRP A 226 -20.47 3.10 5.14
C TRP A 226 -20.98 4.04 6.22
N GLU A 227 -21.03 5.35 5.97
CA GLU A 227 -21.64 6.32 6.88
C GLU A 227 -23.17 6.23 6.82
N ALA A 228 -23.70 6.06 5.60
CA ALA A 228 -25.14 5.93 5.38
C ALA A 228 -25.69 4.56 5.81
N VAL A 229 -24.87 3.51 5.71
CA VAL A 229 -25.22 2.12 6.01
C VAL A 229 -24.15 1.48 6.92
N PRO A 230 -24.10 1.85 8.22
CA PRO A 230 -23.00 1.41 9.11
C PRO A 230 -22.86 -0.10 9.30
N TRP A 231 -23.95 -0.84 9.22
CA TRP A 231 -23.94 -2.31 9.35
C TRP A 231 -23.28 -3.02 8.16
N LEU A 232 -23.11 -2.35 7.01
CA LEU A 232 -22.27 -2.84 5.92
C LEU A 232 -20.77 -2.62 6.20
N GLY A 233 -20.44 -1.66 7.07
CA GLY A 233 -19.07 -1.26 7.38
C GLY A 233 -18.32 -2.17 8.36
N THR A 234 -18.96 -3.25 8.83
CA THR A 234 -18.41 -4.18 9.83
C THR A 234 -18.16 -5.57 9.23
N GLY A 235 -16.98 -6.16 9.47
CA GLY A 235 -16.65 -7.55 9.11
C GLY A 235 -16.37 -7.81 7.63
N ALA A 236 -16.77 -9.00 7.15
CA ALA A 236 -16.38 -9.58 5.85
C ALA A 236 -16.75 -8.75 4.60
N CYS A 237 -17.81 -7.93 4.65
CA CYS A 237 -18.17 -7.09 3.50
C CYS A 237 -17.25 -5.86 3.33
N MET A 238 -16.70 -5.31 4.42
CA MET A 238 -15.70 -4.23 4.33
C MET A 238 -14.38 -4.75 3.75
N GLU A 239 -13.96 -5.95 4.14
CA GLU A 239 -12.79 -6.62 3.56
C GLU A 239 -12.99 -6.92 2.08
N THR A 240 -14.18 -7.38 1.69
CA THR A 240 -14.55 -7.61 0.29
C THR A 240 -14.52 -6.31 -0.52
N TYR A 241 -14.99 -5.19 0.05
CA TYR A 241 -14.88 -3.88 -0.60
C TYR A 241 -13.43 -3.45 -0.83
N ARG A 242 -12.57 -3.60 0.18
CA ARG A 242 -11.13 -3.32 0.04
C ARG A 242 -10.50 -4.20 -1.04
N ALA A 243 -10.86 -5.47 -1.10
CA ALA A 243 -10.40 -6.39 -2.14
C ALA A 243 -10.83 -5.91 -3.53
N ALA A 244 -12.10 -5.54 -3.74
CA ALA A 244 -12.59 -4.98 -5.00
C ALA A 244 -11.79 -3.74 -5.43
N TRP A 245 -11.53 -2.85 -4.46
CA TRP A 245 -10.85 -1.58 -4.69
C TRP A 245 -9.41 -1.76 -5.18
N PHE A 246 -8.66 -2.66 -4.55
CA PHE A 246 -7.24 -2.89 -4.90
C PHE A 246 -7.07 -3.84 -6.09
N SER A 247 -7.90 -4.87 -6.23
CA SER A 247 -7.75 -5.85 -7.30
C SER A 247 -8.30 -5.36 -8.64
N GLY A 248 -9.31 -4.48 -8.63
CA GLY A 248 -10.06 -4.14 -9.84
C GLY A 248 -10.88 -5.32 -10.39
N GLU A 249 -11.05 -6.39 -9.61
CA GLU A 249 -11.83 -7.58 -9.99
C GLU A 249 -13.21 -7.61 -9.31
N PRO A 250 -14.23 -8.22 -9.96
CA PRO A 250 -15.52 -8.42 -9.33
C PRO A 250 -15.47 -9.36 -8.13
N VAL A 251 -16.09 -8.96 -7.02
CA VAL A 251 -16.11 -9.72 -5.76
C VAL A 251 -17.52 -9.72 -5.14
N ALA A 252 -17.79 -10.64 -4.20
CA ALA A 252 -19.11 -10.78 -3.58
C ALA A 252 -19.04 -11.13 -2.09
N CYS A 253 -19.97 -10.60 -1.30
CA CYS A 253 -20.15 -10.91 0.12
C CYS A 253 -21.64 -11.08 0.45
N THR A 254 -21.93 -11.65 1.61
CA THR A 254 -23.30 -11.72 2.18
C THR A 254 -23.32 -10.90 3.46
N ALA A 255 -24.32 -10.03 3.61
CA ALA A 255 -24.50 -9.20 4.81
C ALA A 255 -25.90 -9.33 5.38
N GLU A 256 -26.00 -9.31 6.70
CA GLU A 256 -27.28 -9.21 7.39
C GLU A 256 -27.67 -7.73 7.56
N ARG A 257 -28.81 -7.33 7.01
CA ARG A 257 -29.49 -6.09 7.37
C ARG A 257 -30.31 -6.32 8.65
N PRO A 258 -30.04 -5.58 9.74
CA PRO A 258 -30.80 -5.75 10.97
C PRO A 258 -32.25 -5.22 10.86
N PRO A 259 -33.23 -5.93 11.44
CA PRO A 259 -33.13 -7.28 12.01
C PRO A 259 -33.37 -8.38 10.95
N GLY A 260 -32.44 -9.34 10.82
CA GLY A 260 -32.71 -10.67 10.25
C GLY A 260 -32.82 -10.78 8.72
N ARG A 261 -32.51 -9.75 7.93
CA ARG A 261 -32.65 -9.79 6.47
C ARG A 261 -31.29 -9.94 5.78
N TRP A 262 -30.98 -11.13 5.30
CA TRP A 262 -29.74 -11.41 4.56
C TRP A 262 -29.79 -10.90 3.12
N LEU A 263 -28.71 -10.27 2.68
CA LEU A 263 -28.53 -9.71 1.36
C LEU A 263 -27.23 -10.25 0.73
N ASP A 264 -27.32 -10.63 -0.53
CA ASP A 264 -26.14 -10.95 -1.36
C ASP A 264 -25.69 -9.67 -2.07
N ILE A 265 -24.42 -9.29 -1.90
CA ILE A 265 -23.85 -8.04 -2.40
C ILE A 265 -22.67 -8.37 -3.31
N ARG A 266 -22.69 -7.87 -4.55
CA ARG A 266 -21.61 -8.03 -5.52
C ARG A 266 -21.07 -6.67 -5.94
N LEU A 267 -19.76 -6.54 -5.98
CA LEU A 267 -19.05 -5.31 -6.31
C LEU A 267 -18.29 -5.51 -7.62
N TYR A 268 -18.42 -4.55 -8.52
CA TYR A 268 -17.82 -4.52 -9.85
C TYR A 268 -17.01 -3.21 -9.97
N PRO A 269 -15.72 -3.23 -9.63
CA PRO A 269 -14.84 -2.07 -9.72
C PRO A 269 -14.43 -1.78 -11.16
N ASP A 270 -14.24 -0.50 -11.49
CA ASP A 270 -13.61 -0.04 -12.73
C ASP A 270 -12.82 1.25 -12.52
N ALA A 271 -12.31 1.84 -13.61
CA ALA A 271 -11.56 3.10 -13.53
C ALA A 271 -12.41 4.29 -13.03
N GLY A 272 -13.74 4.25 -13.11
CA GLY A 272 -14.65 5.31 -12.69
C GLY A 272 -15.15 5.18 -11.25
N GLY A 273 -15.14 3.99 -10.67
CA GLY A 273 -15.61 3.74 -9.30
C GLY A 273 -16.01 2.28 -9.09
N ILE A 274 -17.06 2.05 -8.28
CA ILE A 274 -17.56 0.70 -8.01
C ILE A 274 -19.07 0.64 -8.24
N SER A 275 -19.51 -0.30 -9.09
CA SER A 275 -20.91 -0.67 -9.24
C SER A 275 -21.26 -1.81 -8.30
N VAL A 276 -22.39 -1.72 -7.61
CA VAL A 276 -22.83 -2.65 -6.57
C VAL A 276 -24.19 -3.21 -6.94
N LEU A 277 -24.30 -4.54 -6.92
CA LEU A 277 -25.55 -5.28 -7.12
C LEU A 277 -25.96 -5.93 -5.79
N ILE A 278 -27.22 -5.75 -5.40
CA ILE A 278 -27.78 -6.16 -4.12
C ILE A 278 -29.03 -6.99 -4.38
N ALA A 279 -29.08 -8.20 -3.84
CA ALA A 279 -30.24 -9.08 -3.96
C ALA A 279 -30.64 -9.66 -2.60
N PRO A 280 -31.93 -9.95 -2.35
CA PRO A 280 -32.32 -10.74 -1.19
C PRO A 280 -31.68 -12.13 -1.24
N SER A 281 -31.01 -12.54 -0.17
CA SER A 281 -30.44 -13.89 -0.09
C SER A 281 -31.58 -14.91 0.05
N ARG A 282 -31.67 -15.90 -0.84
CA ARG A 282 -32.84 -16.83 -0.93
C ARG A 282 -32.78 -18.01 0.04
N THR A 283 -31.82 -18.02 0.95
CA THR A 283 -31.57 -19.16 1.86
C THR A 283 -31.16 -18.64 3.22
N ALA A 284 -32.11 -18.60 4.17
CA ALA A 284 -31.84 -18.41 5.60
C ALA A 284 -31.05 -19.57 6.23
N ASP A 285 -30.63 -20.56 5.43
CA ASP A 285 -29.90 -21.78 5.83
C ASP A 285 -28.58 -21.95 5.06
N ALA A 286 -28.10 -20.88 4.37
CA ALA A 286 -26.86 -20.89 3.58
C ALA A 286 -25.67 -20.20 4.26
N ALA A 287 -25.70 -20.03 5.59
CA ALA A 287 -24.52 -19.65 6.36
C ALA A 287 -23.37 -20.68 6.29
N GLN A 288 -23.56 -21.82 5.59
CA GLN A 288 -22.57 -22.90 5.45
C GLN A 288 -22.34 -23.42 4.02
N ARG A 289 -22.80 -22.73 2.96
CA ARG A 289 -22.46 -23.13 1.58
C ARG A 289 -21.50 -22.16 0.92
N ARG A 290 -20.22 -22.56 0.99
CA ARG A 290 -19.06 -22.23 0.13
C ARG A 290 -19.19 -21.00 -0.80
N PRO A 291 -18.28 -20.01 -0.68
CA PRO A 291 -18.10 -19.03 -1.74
C PRO A 291 -17.59 -19.73 -3.01
N VAL A 292 -17.86 -19.12 -4.17
CA VAL A 292 -17.34 -19.51 -5.48
C VAL A 292 -15.79 -19.57 -5.41
N GLY A 293 -15.26 -20.77 -5.21
CA GLY A 293 -13.89 -21.07 -4.81
C GLY A 293 -12.85 -20.97 -5.91
N ALA A 294 -12.78 -19.82 -6.60
CA ALA A 294 -11.64 -19.50 -7.47
C ALA A 294 -11.30 -18.01 -7.40
N ALA A 295 -12.29 -17.13 -7.46
CA ALA A 295 -12.06 -15.68 -7.40
C ALA A 295 -11.85 -15.18 -5.97
N ALA A 296 -12.54 -15.73 -4.97
CA ALA A 296 -12.35 -15.34 -3.56
C ALA A 296 -11.03 -15.89 -2.98
N GLU A 297 -10.63 -17.10 -3.35
CA GLU A 297 -9.29 -17.63 -3.02
C GLU A 297 -8.19 -16.84 -3.73
N SER A 298 -8.40 -16.43 -4.99
CA SER A 298 -7.46 -15.58 -5.73
C SER A 298 -7.37 -14.15 -5.17
N ALA A 299 -8.48 -13.54 -4.75
CA ALA A 299 -8.49 -12.21 -4.15
C ALA A 299 -7.94 -12.20 -2.72
N ALA A 300 -8.26 -13.22 -1.90
CA ALA A 300 -7.64 -13.41 -0.60
C ALA A 300 -6.15 -13.78 -0.73
N ALA A 301 -5.77 -14.57 -1.75
CA ALA A 301 -4.37 -14.84 -2.07
C ALA A 301 -3.64 -13.59 -2.56
N ALA A 302 -4.26 -12.76 -3.40
CA ALA A 302 -3.69 -11.50 -3.88
C ALA A 302 -3.53 -10.50 -2.73
N GLY A 303 -4.50 -10.40 -1.82
CA GLY A 303 -4.40 -9.59 -0.60
C GLY A 303 -3.26 -10.06 0.32
N ARG A 304 -3.11 -11.39 0.51
CA ARG A 304 -2.01 -11.99 1.28
C ARG A 304 -0.65 -11.75 0.64
N ILE A 305 -0.55 -11.92 -0.67
CA ILE A 305 0.69 -11.64 -1.43
C ILE A 305 1.03 -10.16 -1.31
N HIS A 306 0.06 -9.25 -1.43
CA HIS A 306 0.31 -7.82 -1.28
C HIS A 306 0.79 -7.46 0.12
N GLN A 307 0.17 -8.02 1.18
CA GLN A 307 0.60 -7.82 2.56
C GLN A 307 2.00 -8.38 2.82
N LEU A 308 2.29 -9.60 2.36
CA LEU A 308 3.63 -10.19 2.48
C LEU A 308 4.66 -9.41 1.66
N MET A 309 4.31 -8.88 0.49
CA MET A 309 5.19 -8.02 -0.31
C MET A 309 5.46 -6.68 0.38
N HIS A 310 4.45 -6.07 1.00
CA HIS A 310 4.61 -4.83 1.77
C HIS A 310 5.50 -5.05 2.99
N LEU A 311 5.26 -6.12 3.75
CA LEU A 311 6.09 -6.52 4.88
C LEU A 311 7.51 -6.85 4.44
N ALA A 312 7.69 -7.57 3.32
CA ALA A 312 9.01 -7.87 2.77
C ALA A 312 9.76 -6.59 2.37
N ALA A 313 9.08 -5.63 1.72
CA ALA A 313 9.67 -4.35 1.33
C ALA A 313 10.09 -3.54 2.56
N ALA A 314 9.21 -3.41 3.56
CA ALA A 314 9.55 -2.69 4.78
C ALA A 314 10.69 -3.37 5.55
N LEU A 315 10.68 -4.72 5.64
CA LEU A 315 11.77 -5.51 6.23
C LEU A 315 13.07 -5.45 5.43
N THR A 316 13.09 -4.98 4.17
CA THR A 316 14.34 -4.72 3.45
C THR A 316 14.98 -3.39 3.80
N GLU A 317 14.22 -2.43 4.33
CA GLU A 317 14.71 -1.11 4.72
C GLU A 317 15.32 -1.09 6.14
N THR A 318 15.04 -2.11 6.96
CA THR A 318 15.59 -2.22 8.32
C THR A 318 17.10 -2.49 8.33
N VAL A 319 17.81 -1.80 9.22
CA VAL A 319 19.27 -1.89 9.35
C VAL A 319 19.68 -2.60 10.63
N SER A 320 19.09 -2.23 11.77
CA SER A 320 19.39 -2.77 13.10
C SER A 320 18.39 -3.83 13.56
N VAL A 321 18.73 -4.58 14.62
CA VAL A 321 17.80 -5.55 15.22
C VAL A 321 16.59 -4.84 15.83
N GLN A 322 16.79 -3.64 16.40
CA GLN A 322 15.71 -2.86 16.99
C GLN A 322 14.72 -2.38 15.91
N ASP A 323 15.22 -1.96 14.75
CA ASP A 323 14.35 -1.56 13.61
C ASP A 323 13.42 -2.71 13.20
N VAL A 324 13.93 -3.95 13.25
CA VAL A 324 13.12 -5.14 12.95
C VAL A 324 12.06 -5.37 14.02
N VAL A 325 12.40 -5.21 15.31
CA VAL A 325 11.43 -5.34 16.42
C VAL A 325 10.32 -4.30 16.28
N ASP A 326 10.68 -3.04 16.08
CA ASP A 326 9.75 -1.91 15.98
C ASP A 326 8.83 -2.05 14.76
N LEU A 327 9.39 -2.49 13.62
CA LEU A 327 8.58 -2.74 12.42
C LEU A 327 7.57 -3.87 12.61
N ILE A 328 7.93 -4.92 13.35
CA ILE A 328 7.01 -6.02 13.67
C ILE A 328 5.91 -5.51 14.61
N GLU A 329 6.22 -4.62 15.56
CA GLU A 329 5.21 -3.95 16.39
C GLU A 329 4.16 -3.24 15.54
N GLU A 330 4.64 -2.41 14.61
CA GLU A 330 3.78 -1.51 13.84
C GLU A 330 2.95 -2.25 12.80
N LEU A 331 3.53 -3.24 12.11
CA LEU A 331 2.91 -3.85 10.95
C LEU A 331 2.39 -5.27 11.19
N VAL A 332 3.02 -6.07 12.06
CA VAL A 332 2.66 -7.49 12.23
C VAL A 332 1.62 -7.67 13.32
N LEU A 333 1.81 -7.08 14.51
CA LEU A 333 0.86 -7.27 15.63
C LEU A 333 -0.58 -6.87 15.26
N PRO A 334 -0.86 -5.69 14.66
CA PRO A 334 -2.22 -5.30 14.31
C PRO A 334 -2.82 -6.15 13.18
N THR A 335 -1.99 -6.60 12.23
CA THR A 335 -2.43 -7.37 11.06
C THR A 335 -2.92 -8.76 11.46
N PHE A 336 -2.28 -9.39 12.44
CA PHE A 336 -2.66 -10.71 12.94
C PHE A 336 -3.48 -10.68 14.23
N GLY A 337 -3.79 -9.48 14.76
CA GLY A 337 -4.52 -9.33 16.01
C GLY A 337 -3.81 -9.91 17.24
N ALA A 338 -2.48 -9.98 17.19
CA ALA A 338 -1.67 -10.47 18.30
C ALA A 338 -1.49 -9.37 19.35
N ASP A 339 -1.53 -9.76 20.62
CA ASP A 339 -1.43 -8.84 21.77
C ASP A 339 -0.02 -8.86 22.39
N GLY A 340 0.89 -9.67 21.86
CA GLY A 340 2.26 -9.76 22.35
C GLY A 340 3.17 -10.50 21.38
N LEU A 341 4.45 -10.14 21.43
CA LEU A 341 5.54 -10.70 20.64
C LEU A 341 6.72 -11.00 21.57
N ILE A 342 7.37 -12.14 21.37
CA ILE A 342 8.73 -12.37 21.86
C ILE A 342 9.56 -12.87 20.68
N MET A 343 10.69 -12.22 20.43
CA MET A 343 11.74 -12.76 19.57
C MET A 343 12.87 -13.26 20.45
N ALA A 344 13.18 -14.54 20.34
CA ALA A 344 14.20 -15.19 21.15
C ALA A 344 15.18 -15.97 20.30
N THR A 345 16.40 -16.12 20.79
CA THR A 345 17.43 -16.98 20.21
C THR A 345 18.00 -17.93 21.26
N ALA A 346 18.83 -18.86 20.82
CA ALA A 346 19.54 -19.77 21.71
C ALA A 346 21.04 -19.43 21.71
N GLU A 347 21.56 -19.01 22.85
CA GLU A 347 23.00 -18.82 23.08
C GLU A 347 23.49 -19.84 24.11
N ALA A 348 24.50 -20.64 23.75
CA ALA A 348 25.02 -21.72 24.61
C ALA A 348 23.93 -22.66 25.19
N GLY A 349 22.86 -22.92 24.42
CA GLY A 349 21.74 -23.77 24.84
C GLY A 349 20.73 -23.11 25.79
N ARG A 350 20.81 -21.79 25.97
CA ARG A 350 19.90 -21.01 26.81
C ARG A 350 19.15 -19.96 26.02
N LEU A 351 17.93 -19.66 26.45
CA LEU A 351 17.07 -18.65 25.84
C LEU A 351 17.66 -17.26 26.10
N VAL A 352 17.84 -16.49 25.04
CA VAL A 352 18.19 -15.06 25.10
C VAL A 352 17.14 -14.28 24.34
N SER A 353 16.53 -13.30 25.01
CA SER A 353 15.51 -12.45 24.42
C SER A 353 16.19 -11.39 23.52
N ILE A 354 15.70 -11.27 22.29
CA ILE A 354 16.16 -10.26 21.33
C ILE A 354 15.30 -9.00 21.44
N GLY A 355 14.01 -9.20 21.69
CA GLY A 355 13.03 -8.14 21.81
C GLY A 355 11.68 -8.72 22.21
N SER A 356 10.89 -7.92 22.90
CA SER A 356 9.58 -8.35 23.43
C SER A 356 8.62 -7.17 23.49
N LEU A 357 7.36 -7.42 23.13
CA LEU A 357 6.29 -6.43 23.11
C LEU A 357 5.03 -7.03 23.71
N GLY A 358 4.24 -6.23 24.43
CA GLY A 358 2.99 -6.68 25.04
C GLY A 358 3.18 -7.67 26.21
N TYR A 359 4.40 -7.74 26.77
CA TYR A 359 4.77 -8.52 27.95
C TYR A 359 5.38 -7.61 29.03
N ASP A 360 5.22 -8.00 30.30
CA ASP A 360 5.87 -7.33 31.42
C ASP A 360 7.40 -7.57 31.36
N PRO A 361 8.26 -6.54 31.43
CA PRO A 361 9.71 -6.72 31.47
C PRO A 361 10.19 -7.71 32.54
N ALA A 362 9.55 -7.72 33.72
CA ALA A 362 9.93 -8.62 34.81
C ALA A 362 9.65 -10.10 34.50
N LEU A 363 8.74 -10.37 33.56
CA LEU A 363 8.48 -11.70 33.04
C LEU A 363 9.55 -12.10 32.01
N ILE A 364 9.98 -11.18 31.16
CA ILE A 364 11.05 -11.44 30.18
C ILE A 364 12.35 -11.80 30.89
N ASP A 365 12.70 -11.07 31.96
CA ASP A 365 13.86 -11.37 32.81
C ASP A 365 13.80 -12.77 33.44
N GLN A 366 12.60 -13.31 33.71
CA GLN A 366 12.43 -14.67 34.24
C GLN A 366 12.58 -15.75 33.15
N LEU A 367 12.30 -15.42 31.89
CA LEU A 367 12.49 -16.30 30.75
C LEU A 367 13.96 -16.33 30.29
N GLU A 368 14.69 -15.25 30.54
CA GLU A 368 16.11 -15.11 30.25
C GLU A 368 16.92 -16.27 30.88
N GLY A 369 17.75 -16.93 30.07
CA GLY A 369 18.66 -17.97 30.54
C GLY A 369 18.02 -19.35 30.80
N LEU A 370 16.73 -19.54 30.51
CA LEU A 370 16.06 -20.83 30.59
C LEU A 370 16.69 -21.85 29.60
N PRO A 371 16.73 -23.15 29.96
CA PRO A 371 17.21 -24.19 29.04
C PRO A 371 16.33 -24.30 27.79
N MET A 372 16.95 -24.41 26.63
CA MET A 372 16.28 -24.54 25.33
C MET A 372 16.14 -25.99 24.86
N ASP A 373 15.78 -26.90 25.78
CA ASP A 373 15.60 -28.31 25.43
C ASP A 373 14.28 -28.51 24.67
N ALA A 374 14.34 -29.33 23.61
CA ALA A 374 13.23 -29.55 22.70
C ALA A 374 12.03 -30.26 23.34
N ASP A 375 12.28 -31.01 24.42
CA ASP A 375 11.27 -31.79 25.13
C ASP A 375 10.59 -31.00 26.26
N THR A 376 11.16 -29.87 26.68
CA THR A 376 10.68 -29.10 27.83
C THR A 376 10.07 -27.76 27.46
N THR A 377 10.44 -27.18 26.31
CA THR A 377 9.93 -25.86 25.90
C THR A 377 9.42 -25.87 24.45
N PRO A 378 8.27 -25.21 24.17
CA PRO A 378 7.76 -25.06 22.81
C PRO A 378 8.74 -24.31 21.89
N VAL A 379 9.48 -23.34 22.43
CA VAL A 379 10.51 -22.60 21.69
C VAL A 379 11.66 -23.55 21.31
N GLY A 380 12.14 -24.37 22.25
CA GLY A 380 13.14 -25.41 21.98
C GLY A 380 12.69 -26.40 20.92
N HIS A 381 11.43 -26.84 20.98
CA HIS A 381 10.86 -27.74 19.98
C HIS A 381 10.82 -27.11 18.58
N ALA A 382 10.35 -25.87 18.47
CA ALA A 382 10.29 -25.14 17.19
C ALA A 382 11.69 -24.97 16.58
N LEU A 383 12.70 -24.64 17.40
CA LEU A 383 14.09 -24.56 16.93
C LEU A 383 14.66 -25.91 16.50
N ALA A 384 14.40 -26.98 17.27
CA ALA A 384 14.95 -28.31 16.99
C ALA A 384 14.33 -28.94 15.73
N THR A 385 13.03 -28.76 15.52
CA THR A 385 12.30 -29.33 14.38
C THR A 385 12.32 -28.43 13.15
N GLY A 386 12.50 -27.13 13.32
CA GLY A 386 12.30 -26.13 12.29
C GLY A 386 10.85 -25.98 11.83
N ALA A 387 9.89 -26.52 12.58
CA ALA A 387 8.47 -26.48 12.25
C ALA A 387 7.70 -25.52 13.19
N PRO A 388 6.73 -24.75 12.66
CA PRO A 388 5.90 -23.89 13.49
C PRO A 388 4.91 -24.70 14.34
N SER A 389 4.69 -24.27 15.57
CA SER A 389 3.75 -24.88 16.52
C SER A 389 2.70 -23.87 16.96
N PHE A 390 1.44 -24.30 17.08
CA PHE A 390 0.31 -23.41 17.37
C PHE A 390 -0.55 -24.01 18.46
N PHE A 391 -0.91 -23.20 19.45
CA PHE A 391 -1.72 -23.60 20.60
C PHE A 391 -2.88 -22.63 20.73
N ALA A 392 -4.10 -23.11 20.52
CA ALA A 392 -5.29 -22.27 20.47
C ALA A 392 -5.76 -21.80 21.87
N ASN A 393 -5.30 -22.49 22.90
CA ASN A 393 -5.61 -22.18 24.29
C ASN A 393 -4.49 -22.70 25.23
N ARG A 394 -4.55 -22.28 26.50
CA ARG A 394 -3.61 -22.71 27.55
C ARG A 394 -3.57 -24.21 27.78
N ALA A 395 -4.73 -24.87 27.72
CA ALA A 395 -4.81 -26.29 28.04
C ALA A 395 -4.03 -27.13 27.01
N GLU A 396 -4.08 -26.75 25.74
CA GLU A 396 -3.28 -27.38 24.67
C GLU A 396 -1.77 -27.23 24.92
N LEU A 397 -1.33 -26.02 25.31
CA LEU A 397 0.09 -25.77 25.61
C LEU A 397 0.56 -26.61 26.81
N SER A 398 -0.19 -26.58 27.91
CA SER A 398 0.14 -27.33 29.13
C SER A 398 0.06 -28.85 28.94
N HIS A 399 -0.77 -29.34 28.01
CA HIS A 399 -0.83 -30.76 27.71
C HIS A 399 0.44 -31.24 26.97
N GLY A 400 0.96 -30.42 26.04
CA GLY A 400 2.19 -30.71 25.32
C GLY A 400 3.45 -30.49 26.15
N TYR A 401 3.43 -29.49 27.05
CA TYR A 401 4.58 -29.06 27.85
C TYR A 401 4.17 -28.79 29.31
N PRO A 402 3.95 -29.84 30.12
CA PRO A 402 3.40 -29.73 31.47
C PRO A 402 4.30 -28.98 32.46
N ASP A 403 5.62 -28.98 32.21
CA ASP A 403 6.60 -28.30 33.04
C ASP A 403 6.78 -26.81 32.68
N THR A 404 6.04 -26.31 31.68
CA THR A 404 6.09 -24.89 31.31
C THR A 404 5.41 -24.05 32.40
N PRO A 405 6.14 -23.16 33.10
CA PRO A 405 5.54 -22.37 34.17
C PRO A 405 4.49 -21.41 33.60
N GLN A 406 3.38 -21.23 34.32
CA GLN A 406 2.28 -20.36 33.93
C GLN A 406 2.65 -18.89 34.21
N LEU A 407 3.51 -18.35 33.36
CA LEU A 407 4.17 -17.07 33.61
C LEU A 407 3.44 -15.85 33.04
N SER A 408 2.38 -16.03 32.23
CA SER A 408 1.75 -14.95 31.47
C SER A 408 0.21 -15.00 31.45
N ASP A 409 -0.41 -13.83 31.33
CA ASP A 409 -1.85 -13.61 31.17
C ASP A 409 -2.39 -13.98 29.77
N LYS A 410 -1.51 -14.26 28.80
CA LYS A 410 -1.87 -14.70 27.44
C LYS A 410 -2.52 -16.10 27.44
N GLN A 411 -3.37 -16.36 26.46
CA GLN A 411 -4.21 -17.54 26.36
C GLN A 411 -3.91 -18.43 25.14
N ALA A 412 -3.34 -17.89 24.05
CA ALA A 412 -2.99 -18.66 22.85
C ALA A 412 -1.64 -18.19 22.29
N TRP A 413 -0.94 -19.07 21.56
CA TRP A 413 0.42 -18.82 21.06
C TRP A 413 0.70 -19.46 19.70
N ALA A 414 1.45 -18.75 18.86
CA ALA A 414 2.12 -19.29 17.68
C ALA A 414 3.63 -19.18 17.85
N PHE A 415 4.31 -20.32 17.84
CA PHE A 415 5.77 -20.43 17.89
C PHE A 415 6.29 -20.64 16.47
N LEU A 416 6.93 -19.62 15.93
CA LEU A 416 7.37 -19.58 14.54
C LEU A 416 8.91 -19.63 14.51
N PRO A 417 9.53 -20.72 14.01
CA PRO A 417 10.98 -20.78 13.92
C PRO A 417 11.47 -19.80 12.85
N LEU A 418 12.47 -19.01 13.21
CA LEU A 418 13.16 -18.09 12.33
C LEU A 418 14.34 -18.82 11.71
N ILE A 419 14.21 -19.21 10.45
CA ILE A 419 15.17 -20.05 9.74
C ILE A 419 15.74 -19.27 8.56
N THR A 420 17.07 -19.20 8.50
CA THR A 420 17.82 -18.63 7.38
C THR A 420 18.81 -19.67 6.87
N SER A 421 18.93 -19.83 5.56
CA SER A 421 19.85 -20.81 4.94
C SER A 421 19.78 -22.24 5.53
N GLY A 422 18.58 -22.68 5.95
CA GLY A 422 18.37 -24.01 6.55
C GLY A 422 18.79 -24.14 8.02
N ARG A 423 19.24 -23.05 8.66
CA ARG A 423 19.62 -23.02 10.08
C ARG A 423 18.62 -22.18 10.89
N PRO A 424 18.09 -22.70 12.01
CA PRO A 424 17.28 -21.92 12.92
C PRO A 424 18.18 -20.91 13.66
N ILE A 425 17.88 -19.63 13.54
CA ILE A 425 18.59 -18.53 14.21
C ILE A 425 17.83 -17.99 15.42
N GLY A 426 16.55 -18.33 15.55
CA GLY A 426 15.70 -17.87 16.62
C GLY A 426 14.26 -18.32 16.43
N CYS A 427 13.38 -17.84 17.29
CA CYS A 427 11.96 -18.10 17.25
C CYS A 427 11.20 -16.80 17.51
N CYS A 428 10.18 -16.56 16.70
CA CYS A 428 9.21 -15.51 16.88
C CYS A 428 7.95 -16.11 17.49
N VAL A 429 7.56 -15.61 18.66
CA VAL A 429 6.40 -16.07 19.41
C VAL A 429 5.34 -14.98 19.37
N LEU A 430 4.24 -15.24 18.69
CA LEU A 430 3.05 -14.40 18.75
C LEU A 430 2.12 -14.91 19.85
N ALA A 431 1.54 -14.00 20.61
CA ALA A 431 0.68 -14.32 21.72
C ALA A 431 -0.59 -13.49 21.75
N TYR A 432 -1.66 -14.10 22.24
CA TYR A 432 -3.02 -13.56 22.22
C TYR A 432 -3.60 -13.61 23.63
N SER A 433 -4.28 -12.55 24.04
CA SER A 433 -4.90 -12.43 25.38
C SER A 433 -6.21 -13.22 25.50
N ARG A 434 -6.70 -13.77 24.39
CA ARG A 434 -7.91 -14.59 24.27
C ARG A 434 -7.58 -15.90 23.53
N PRO A 435 -8.39 -16.96 23.69
CA PRO A 435 -8.26 -18.14 22.85
C PRO A 435 -8.35 -17.77 21.37
N HIS A 436 -7.52 -18.39 20.54
CA HIS A 436 -7.37 -18.03 19.14
C HIS A 436 -7.21 -19.29 18.27
N ASP A 437 -8.22 -19.54 17.44
CA ASP A 437 -8.22 -20.69 16.53
C ASP A 437 -7.45 -20.35 15.25
N PHE A 438 -6.19 -20.80 15.18
CA PHE A 438 -5.35 -20.58 14.01
C PHE A 438 -5.86 -21.36 12.80
N SER A 439 -6.45 -20.65 11.84
CA SER A 439 -6.95 -21.23 10.59
C SER A 439 -5.80 -21.78 9.72
N VAL A 440 -6.10 -22.67 8.78
CA VAL A 440 -5.10 -23.19 7.82
C VAL A 440 -4.46 -22.05 7.02
N ASP A 441 -5.26 -21.06 6.62
CA ASP A 441 -4.82 -19.91 5.84
C ASP A 441 -3.90 -18.97 6.65
N GLU A 442 -4.22 -18.75 7.93
CA GLU A 442 -3.39 -17.95 8.83
C GLU A 442 -2.03 -18.62 9.07
N ARG A 443 -2.02 -19.93 9.36
CA ARG A 443 -0.79 -20.72 9.51
C ARG A 443 0.08 -20.69 8.24
N ALA A 444 -0.56 -20.75 7.06
CA ALA A 444 0.10 -20.66 5.77
C ALA A 444 0.68 -19.26 5.46
N THR A 445 0.21 -18.22 6.14
CA THR A 445 0.70 -16.83 5.99
C THR A 445 1.80 -16.51 7.02
N LEU A 446 1.64 -17.00 8.26
CA LEU A 446 2.63 -16.82 9.33
C LEU A 446 3.97 -17.49 9.03
N THR A 447 3.96 -18.60 8.30
CA THR A 447 5.20 -19.35 7.98
C THR A 447 6.12 -18.60 6.99
N PRO A 448 5.64 -18.10 5.83
CA PRO A 448 6.43 -17.20 4.99
C PRO A 448 6.85 -15.92 5.70
N LEU A 449 5.97 -15.34 6.53
CA LEU A 449 6.31 -14.14 7.32
C LEU A 449 7.48 -14.40 8.27
N ALA A 450 7.48 -15.53 8.97
CA ALA A 450 8.59 -15.93 9.83
C ALA A 450 9.90 -16.06 9.04
N SER A 451 9.87 -16.55 7.80
CA SER A 451 11.04 -16.58 6.91
C SER A 451 11.53 -15.17 6.56
N LEU A 452 10.63 -14.22 6.29
CA LEU A 452 10.99 -12.82 6.00
C LEU A 452 11.62 -12.14 7.22
N ILE A 453 11.00 -12.33 8.40
CA ILE A 453 11.53 -11.83 9.67
C ILE A 453 12.91 -12.46 9.94
N ALA A 454 13.09 -13.76 9.70
CA ALA A 454 14.37 -14.43 9.88
C ALA A 454 15.47 -13.82 9.01
N GLN A 455 15.19 -13.54 7.73
CA GLN A 455 16.15 -12.92 6.83
C GLN A 455 16.53 -11.50 7.26
N ALA A 456 15.54 -10.69 7.63
CA ALA A 456 15.77 -9.33 8.12
C ALA A 456 16.59 -9.34 9.42
N LEU A 457 16.22 -10.21 10.36
CA LEU A 457 16.91 -10.36 11.63
C LEU A 457 18.34 -10.89 11.48
N ASP A 458 18.60 -11.84 10.59
CA ASP A 458 19.95 -12.35 10.30
C ASP A 458 20.85 -11.25 9.74
N ARG A 459 20.32 -10.46 8.79
CA ARG A 459 21.02 -9.31 8.21
C ARG A 459 21.31 -8.25 9.28
N ALA A 460 20.30 -7.90 10.07
CA ALA A 460 20.40 -6.92 11.14
C ALA A 460 21.40 -7.33 12.22
N ARG A 461 21.36 -8.59 12.67
CA ARG A 461 22.35 -9.14 13.62
C ARG A 461 23.76 -9.08 13.10
N LEU A 462 23.96 -9.44 11.82
CA LEU A 462 25.28 -9.36 11.21
C LEU A 462 25.76 -7.90 11.11
N TYR A 463 24.85 -6.98 10.80
CA TYR A 463 25.14 -5.55 10.78
C TYR A 463 25.53 -5.04 12.18
N ASP A 464 24.69 -5.27 13.19
CA ASP A 464 24.94 -4.85 14.58
C ASP A 464 26.23 -5.48 15.13
N ALA A 465 26.49 -6.76 14.86
CA ALA A 465 27.73 -7.42 15.28
C ALA A 465 28.97 -6.78 14.64
N LYS A 466 28.92 -6.48 13.34
CA LYS A 466 30.02 -5.80 12.64
C LYS A 466 30.20 -4.36 13.15
N HIS A 467 29.11 -3.63 13.34
CA HIS A 467 29.11 -2.25 13.84
C HIS A 467 29.67 -2.18 15.27
N ASN A 468 29.22 -3.08 16.16
CA ASN A 468 29.74 -3.19 17.53
C ASN A 468 31.24 -3.56 17.55
N LEU A 469 31.67 -4.48 16.66
CA LEU A 469 33.07 -4.85 16.54
C LEU A 469 33.92 -3.66 16.05
N ALA A 470 33.45 -2.94 15.05
CA ALA A 470 34.07 -1.73 14.52
C ALA A 470 34.27 -0.67 15.62
N HIS A 471 33.21 -0.31 16.33
CA HIS A 471 33.29 0.63 17.45
C HIS A 471 34.18 0.14 18.58
N ALA A 472 34.12 -1.15 18.94
CA ALA A 472 34.97 -1.72 19.98
C ALA A 472 36.46 -1.70 19.60
N LEU A 473 36.77 -1.96 18.32
CA LEU A 473 38.12 -1.87 17.79
C LEU A 473 38.62 -0.42 17.83
N GLN A 474 37.87 0.52 17.26
CA GLN A 474 38.19 1.95 17.24
C GLN A 474 38.44 2.51 18.65
N LYS A 475 37.54 2.22 19.61
CA LYS A 475 37.69 2.63 21.02
C LYS A 475 38.96 2.07 21.69
N ARG A 476 39.42 0.89 21.26
CA ARG A 476 40.67 0.29 21.77
C ARG A 476 41.91 0.84 21.07
N LEU A 477 41.76 1.29 19.84
CA LEU A 477 42.83 1.86 19.05
C LEU A 477 43.06 3.35 19.34
N LEU A 478 42.19 4.04 20.09
CA LEU A 478 42.42 5.38 20.64
C LEU A 478 42.92 5.33 22.10
N PRO A 479 43.56 6.40 22.63
CA PRO A 479 44.02 6.43 24.01
C PRO A 479 42.83 6.28 24.96
N ARG A 480 42.88 5.32 25.90
CA ARG A 480 41.80 5.12 26.88
C ARG A 480 41.62 6.32 27.81
N ALA A 481 42.74 6.97 28.12
CA ALA A 481 42.81 8.21 28.88
C ALA A 481 44.10 8.92 28.48
N LEU A 482 44.05 10.25 28.44
CA LEU A 482 45.24 11.07 28.24
C LEU A 482 45.96 11.26 29.58
N PRO A 483 47.31 11.31 29.61
CA PRO A 483 48.05 11.51 30.85
C PRO A 483 47.75 12.87 31.46
N THR A 484 47.66 12.92 32.80
CA THR A 484 47.61 14.19 33.53
C THR A 484 49.01 14.79 33.58
N VAL A 485 49.15 16.04 33.12
CA VAL A 485 50.42 16.77 33.11
C VAL A 485 50.27 18.04 33.95
N ALA A 486 51.19 18.24 34.90
CA ALA A 486 51.21 19.47 35.70
C ALA A 486 51.48 20.68 34.79
N GLY A 487 50.70 21.75 34.94
CA GLY A 487 50.85 22.93 34.09
C GLY A 487 50.09 22.89 32.77
N LEU A 488 49.30 21.83 32.50
CA LEU A 488 48.56 21.67 31.24
C LEU A 488 47.19 21.04 31.48
N ASN A 489 46.13 21.79 31.14
CA ASN A 489 44.78 21.24 31.01
C ASN A 489 44.60 20.66 29.60
N VAL A 490 43.96 19.48 29.53
CA VAL A 490 43.72 18.78 28.27
C VAL A 490 42.28 18.30 28.21
N ALA A 491 41.65 18.43 27.05
CA ALA A 491 40.39 17.77 26.74
C ALA A 491 40.46 17.19 25.33
N ALA A 492 39.87 16.02 25.12
CA ALA A 492 39.78 15.41 23.80
C ALA A 492 38.36 14.88 23.55
N ARG A 493 37.93 14.94 22.29
CA ARG A 493 36.67 14.39 21.81
C ARG A 493 36.92 13.66 20.52
N TYR A 494 36.26 12.51 20.38
CA TYR A 494 36.24 11.74 19.16
C TYR A 494 34.78 11.46 18.82
N LEU A 495 34.32 11.84 17.64
CA LEU A 495 33.00 11.51 17.12
C LEU A 495 33.16 10.65 15.88
N PRO A 496 32.82 9.34 15.95
CA PRO A 496 32.88 8.48 14.78
C PRO A 496 31.81 8.87 13.77
N THR A 497 32.09 8.73 12.48
CA THR A 497 31.11 9.00 11.40
C THR A 497 29.79 8.26 11.64
N SER A 498 28.66 8.93 11.41
CA SER A 498 27.31 8.40 11.72
C SER A 498 26.76 7.43 10.65
N HIS A 499 27.50 7.18 9.58
CA HIS A 499 27.04 6.40 8.43
C HIS A 499 27.76 5.05 8.32
N GLY A 500 27.00 3.97 8.46
CA GLY A 500 27.42 2.63 8.00
C GLY A 500 28.34 1.85 8.95
N LEU A 501 29.22 1.05 8.34
CA LEU A 501 30.19 0.16 9.00
C LEU A 501 31.61 0.75 8.96
N ASP A 502 31.71 2.04 8.64
CA ASP A 502 32.97 2.73 8.43
C ASP A 502 33.69 2.92 9.77
N ILE A 503 35.01 2.72 9.76
CA ILE A 503 35.88 2.87 10.93
C ILE A 503 36.82 4.01 10.64
N GLY A 504 36.74 5.06 11.45
CA GLY A 504 37.56 6.25 11.25
C GLY A 504 39.06 5.99 11.25
N GLY A 505 39.74 6.73 10.37
CA GLY A 505 41.19 6.83 10.28
C GLY A 505 41.79 7.85 11.25
N ASP A 506 40.97 8.72 11.83
CA ASP A 506 41.36 9.78 12.74
C ASP A 506 41.98 9.28 14.05
N PHE A 507 43.06 9.92 14.49
CA PHE A 507 43.65 9.66 15.79
C PHE A 507 44.23 10.89 16.46
N TYR A 508 44.35 10.80 17.77
CA TYR A 508 45.14 11.71 18.56
C TYR A 508 45.91 10.95 19.64
N ASP A 509 46.99 11.56 20.14
CA ASP A 509 47.71 11.10 21.32
C ASP A 509 48.30 12.27 22.09
N LEU A 510 48.55 12.06 23.37
CA LEU A 510 49.28 12.98 24.24
C LEU A 510 50.34 12.21 24.99
N VAL A 511 51.60 12.50 24.67
CA VAL A 511 52.76 11.77 25.16
C VAL A 511 53.54 12.67 26.12
N ARG A 512 53.60 12.27 27.40
CA ARG A 512 54.46 12.94 28.37
C ARG A 512 55.92 12.56 28.08
N LEU A 513 56.75 13.55 27.77
CA LEU A 513 58.15 13.35 27.40
C LEU A 513 59.05 13.52 28.62
N THR A 514 58.82 14.59 29.39
CA THR A 514 59.51 14.88 30.65
C THR A 514 58.50 15.43 31.67
N ASP A 515 58.97 16.02 32.77
CA ASP A 515 58.11 16.70 33.74
C ASP A 515 57.57 18.04 33.23
N THR A 516 58.24 18.66 32.26
CA THR A 516 57.89 19.99 31.73
C THR A 516 57.63 19.99 30.22
N THR A 517 57.78 18.85 29.54
CA THR A 517 57.56 18.74 28.09
C THR A 517 56.59 17.62 27.73
N VAL A 518 55.77 17.90 26.72
CA VAL A 518 54.69 17.03 26.23
C VAL A 518 54.64 17.09 24.72
N ALA A 519 54.39 15.96 24.07
CA ALA A 519 53.99 15.92 22.68
C ALA A 519 52.47 15.74 22.57
N ALA A 520 51.83 16.53 21.72
CA ALA A 520 50.47 16.32 21.26
C ALA A 520 50.50 15.98 19.78
N VAL A 521 49.70 15.00 19.40
CA VAL A 521 49.66 14.46 18.05
C VAL A 521 48.22 14.35 17.63
N ILE A 522 47.93 14.73 16.39
CA ILE A 522 46.67 14.42 15.72
C ILE A 522 46.97 14.03 14.28
N GLY A 523 46.14 13.20 13.70
CA GLY A 523 46.27 12.82 12.30
C GLY A 523 45.05 12.10 11.79
N ASP A 524 45.03 11.95 10.48
CA ASP A 524 43.99 11.24 9.73
C ASP A 524 44.64 10.32 8.70
N VAL A 525 44.14 9.08 8.64
CA VAL A 525 44.57 8.06 7.68
C VAL A 525 43.60 8.06 6.51
N GLN A 526 44.13 8.07 5.29
CA GLN A 526 43.29 7.98 4.10
C GLN A 526 42.30 6.79 4.14
N GLY A 527 41.00 7.13 4.10
CA GLY A 527 39.88 6.19 4.05
C GLY A 527 39.39 5.75 5.43
N HIS A 528 38.20 5.15 5.46
CA HIS A 528 37.44 4.91 6.70
C HIS A 528 37.06 3.42 6.87
N ASP A 529 38.03 2.52 6.73
CA ASP A 529 37.82 1.07 6.85
C ASP A 529 38.70 0.41 7.92
N VAL A 530 38.53 -0.92 8.10
CA VAL A 530 39.32 -1.70 9.08
C VAL A 530 40.83 -1.57 8.85
N THR A 531 41.27 -1.37 7.60
CA THR A 531 42.69 -1.23 7.27
C THR A 531 43.20 0.15 7.68
N ALA A 532 42.41 1.22 7.47
CA ALA A 532 42.71 2.57 7.95
C ALA A 532 42.86 2.57 9.47
N ALA A 533 41.90 1.98 10.19
CA ALA A 533 41.94 1.89 11.64
C ALA A 533 43.15 1.09 12.15
N ALA A 534 43.52 -0.01 11.48
CA ALA A 534 44.72 -0.76 11.84
C ALA A 534 45.99 0.09 11.64
N LEU A 535 46.09 0.82 10.53
CA LEU A 535 47.22 1.70 10.23
C LEU A 535 47.28 2.88 11.21
N MET A 536 46.15 3.50 11.52
CA MET A 536 45.99 4.54 12.54
C MET A 536 46.62 4.11 13.88
N GLY A 537 46.30 2.91 14.36
CA GLY A 537 46.87 2.35 15.59
C GLY A 537 48.38 2.12 15.51
N GLN A 538 48.88 1.65 14.35
CA GLN A 538 50.31 1.45 14.11
C GLN A 538 51.06 2.78 14.11
N VAL A 539 50.59 3.76 13.32
CA VAL A 539 51.20 5.09 13.17
C VAL A 539 51.26 5.80 14.51
N ARG A 540 50.16 5.83 15.26
CA ARG A 540 50.16 6.42 16.60
C ARG A 540 51.20 5.75 17.49
N THR A 541 51.33 4.43 17.45
CA THR A 541 52.31 3.69 18.26
C THR A 541 53.75 4.00 17.83
N VAL A 542 54.00 4.11 16.52
CA VAL A 542 55.30 4.49 15.95
C VAL A 542 55.67 5.91 16.38
N ILE A 543 54.76 6.87 16.23
CA ILE A 543 54.96 8.26 16.67
C ILE A 543 55.24 8.32 18.17
N HIS A 544 54.44 7.62 18.97
CA HIS A 544 54.63 7.52 20.43
C HIS A 544 56.03 6.97 20.79
N SER A 545 56.47 5.92 20.10
CA SER A 545 57.79 5.32 20.28
C SER A 545 58.92 6.29 19.92
N HIS A 546 58.82 6.99 18.79
CA HIS A 546 59.80 7.99 18.37
C HIS A 546 59.86 9.18 19.33
N ALA A 547 58.70 9.65 19.80
CA ALA A 547 58.59 10.76 20.75
C ALA A 547 59.24 10.42 22.11
N THR A 548 59.03 9.21 22.62
CA THR A 548 59.59 8.78 23.93
C THR A 548 61.06 8.37 23.87
N SER A 549 61.63 8.19 22.68
CA SER A 549 63.02 7.79 22.49
C SER A 549 64.00 8.97 22.68
N GLY A 550 64.22 9.37 23.93
CA GLY A 550 65.41 10.06 24.51
C GLY A 550 65.92 11.38 23.90
N ALA A 551 66.23 11.41 22.59
CA ALA A 551 66.89 12.52 21.90
C ALA A 551 66.12 13.03 20.66
N GLY A 552 64.99 12.41 20.29
CA GLY A 552 64.32 12.64 19.00
C GLY A 552 62.88 13.14 19.07
N ALA A 553 62.50 13.90 20.10
CA ALA A 553 61.11 14.37 20.27
C ALA A 553 60.75 15.64 19.47
N TYR A 554 61.70 16.19 18.70
CA TYR A 554 61.46 17.36 17.86
C TYR A 554 60.52 17.01 16.69
N PRO A 555 59.57 17.89 16.33
CA PRO A 555 58.50 17.56 15.39
C PRO A 555 58.98 17.05 14.02
N ASP A 556 60.01 17.67 13.45
CA ASP A 556 60.58 17.31 12.15
C ASP A 556 61.24 15.94 12.17
N GLU A 557 61.98 15.62 13.23
CA GLU A 557 62.63 14.31 13.37
C GLU A 557 61.60 13.19 13.58
N VAL A 558 60.57 13.42 14.39
CA VAL A 558 59.51 12.42 14.65
C VAL A 558 58.72 12.13 13.37
N LEU A 559 58.28 13.17 12.66
CA LEU A 559 57.54 13.00 11.41
C LEU A 559 58.44 12.37 10.33
N GLY A 560 59.70 12.79 10.21
CA GLY A 560 60.64 12.22 9.25
C GLY A 560 60.94 10.74 9.49
N ARG A 561 61.12 10.31 10.75
CA ARG A 561 61.31 8.89 11.09
C ARG A 561 60.04 8.08 10.83
N THR A 562 58.89 8.60 11.24
CA THR A 562 57.59 7.96 10.99
C THR A 562 57.32 7.81 9.49
N ASN A 563 57.63 8.83 8.67
CA ASN A 563 57.47 8.77 7.22
C ASN A 563 58.33 7.66 6.58
N ARG A 564 59.57 7.48 7.06
CA ARG A 564 60.45 6.39 6.60
C ARG A 564 59.89 5.02 6.96
N ASP A 565 59.49 4.82 8.21
CA ASP A 565 58.90 3.55 8.65
C ASP A 565 57.64 3.21 7.84
N LEU A 566 56.80 4.21 7.55
CA LEU A 566 55.59 4.03 6.73
C LEU A 566 55.90 3.74 5.26
N THR A 567 56.91 4.41 4.69
CA THR A 567 57.34 4.16 3.32
C THR A 567 57.89 2.74 3.17
N ASP A 568 58.64 2.25 4.16
CA ASP A 568 59.15 0.88 4.18
C ASP A 568 58.05 -0.18 4.35
N MET A 569 56.98 0.15 5.10
CA MET A 569 55.82 -0.73 5.25
C MET A 569 54.92 -0.77 4.00
N ASP A 570 55.01 0.23 3.12
CA ASP A 570 54.20 0.42 1.91
C ASP A 570 52.70 0.08 2.10
N PRO A 571 51.99 0.81 2.98
CA PRO A 571 50.58 0.54 3.27
C PRO A 571 49.64 0.87 2.10
N GLY A 572 50.15 1.46 1.00
CA GLY A 572 49.34 1.95 -0.12
C GLY A 572 48.37 3.08 0.24
N ARG A 573 48.59 3.75 1.39
CA ARG A 573 47.78 4.84 1.93
C ARG A 573 48.66 5.93 2.49
N PHE A 574 48.21 7.17 2.42
CA PHE A 574 48.87 8.29 3.07
C PHE A 574 48.16 8.71 4.35
N ILE A 575 48.88 9.44 5.18
CA ILE A 575 48.38 9.91 6.48
C ILE A 575 48.72 11.40 6.61
N THR A 576 47.72 12.20 6.94
CA THR A 576 47.97 13.58 7.38
C THR A 576 48.27 13.56 8.88
N CYS A 577 49.27 14.33 9.33
CA CYS A 577 49.57 14.40 10.76
C CYS A 577 50.13 15.75 11.18
N LEU A 578 49.67 16.27 12.31
CA LEU A 578 50.25 17.40 12.99
C LEU A 578 50.90 16.92 14.30
N TYR A 579 52.18 17.23 14.48
CA TYR A 579 52.91 16.95 15.71
C TYR A 579 53.29 18.26 16.40
N ALA A 580 53.01 18.33 17.70
CA ALA A 580 53.22 19.49 18.53
C ALA A 580 54.04 19.16 19.77
N HIS A 581 55.23 19.73 19.88
CA HIS A 581 56.09 19.65 21.06
C HIS A 581 55.89 20.89 21.95
N LEU A 582 55.31 20.70 23.13
CA LEU A 582 55.06 21.73 24.13
C LEU A 582 56.15 21.70 25.20
N ASP A 583 56.78 22.84 25.43
CA ASP A 583 57.62 23.11 26.59
C ASP A 583 56.88 24.07 27.53
N LEU A 584 56.36 23.51 28.63
CA LEU A 584 55.56 24.22 29.62
C LEU A 584 56.41 25.17 30.47
N ALA A 585 57.70 24.89 30.64
CA ALA A 585 58.61 25.74 31.39
C ALA A 585 58.96 27.01 30.61
N SER A 586 59.26 26.88 29.30
CA SER A 586 59.55 28.03 28.43
C SER A 586 58.32 28.64 27.75
N ARG A 587 57.12 28.07 27.97
CA ARG A 587 55.83 28.50 27.38
C ARG A 587 55.89 28.62 25.86
N ARG A 588 56.48 27.59 25.25
CA ARG A 588 56.76 27.53 23.83
C ARG A 588 56.20 26.24 23.25
N ILE A 589 55.64 26.36 22.06
CA ILE A 589 55.24 25.20 21.27
C ILE A 589 56.01 25.21 19.95
N THR A 590 56.42 24.02 19.54
CA THR A 590 57.11 23.77 18.30
C THR A 590 56.29 22.74 17.52
N LEU A 591 55.90 23.09 16.30
CA LEU A 591 54.94 22.37 15.47
C LEU A 591 55.60 21.94 14.16
N ALA A 592 55.19 20.81 13.62
CA ALA A 592 55.37 20.47 12.20
C ALA A 592 54.12 19.76 11.68
N SER A 593 53.75 20.03 10.44
CA SER A 593 52.61 19.42 9.76
C SER A 593 53.06 18.56 8.59
N ALA A 594 52.53 17.35 8.50
CA ALA A 594 52.58 16.46 7.34
C ALA A 594 51.21 16.52 6.65
N GLY A 595 50.91 17.64 5.98
CA GLY A 595 49.68 17.84 5.21
C GLY A 595 48.39 17.94 6.02
N HIS A 596 48.46 18.10 7.35
CA HIS A 596 47.30 18.18 8.23
C HIS A 596 46.80 19.62 8.38
N PRO A 597 45.49 19.84 8.63
CA PRO A 597 44.95 21.17 8.87
C PRO A 597 45.70 21.96 9.95
N PRO A 598 45.90 23.29 9.77
CA PRO A 598 46.59 24.12 10.73
C PRO A 598 45.78 24.23 12.04
N PRO A 599 46.41 24.16 13.22
CA PRO A 599 45.69 24.22 14.48
C PRO A 599 45.12 25.62 14.74
N LEU A 600 44.05 25.72 15.53
CA LEU A 600 43.51 26.99 15.98
C LEU A 600 44.17 27.42 17.29
N LEU A 601 44.51 28.69 17.41
CA LEU A 601 45.06 29.27 18.62
C LEU A 601 44.22 30.46 19.09
N HIS A 602 43.73 30.38 20.32
CA HIS A 602 43.13 31.51 21.02
C HIS A 602 44.05 31.95 22.16
N ARG A 603 44.49 33.22 22.13
CA ARG A 603 45.22 33.85 23.23
C ARG A 603 44.31 34.85 23.94
N PRO A 604 44.31 34.95 25.28
CA PRO A 604 43.53 35.94 25.99
C PRO A 604 43.76 37.35 25.42
N GLY A 605 42.67 38.06 25.12
CA GLY A 605 42.70 39.43 24.57
C GLY A 605 43.09 39.53 23.09
N HIS A 606 43.23 38.41 22.37
CA HIS A 606 43.52 38.38 20.94
C HIS A 606 42.41 37.63 20.20
N ARG A 607 42.24 37.93 18.91
CA ARG A 607 41.34 37.16 18.06
C ARG A 607 41.88 35.74 17.89
N ALA A 608 41.03 34.73 18.05
CA ALA A 608 41.37 33.36 17.71
C ALA A 608 41.53 33.21 16.18
N GLY A 609 42.44 32.35 15.76
CA GLY A 609 42.67 32.08 14.35
C GLY A 609 43.59 30.89 14.13
N THR A 610 43.77 30.51 12.87
CA THR A 610 44.70 29.48 12.44
C THR A 610 46.14 29.87 12.74
N VAL A 611 46.95 28.89 13.14
CA VAL A 611 48.40 29.03 13.22
C VAL A 611 48.98 28.82 11.83
N ASP A 612 49.81 29.77 11.38
CA ASP A 612 50.55 29.65 10.13
C ASP A 612 51.66 28.58 10.29
N VAL A 613 51.39 27.37 9.80
CA VAL A 613 52.31 26.23 9.81
C VAL A 613 52.52 25.80 8.37
N ASP A 614 53.77 25.80 7.90
CA ASP A 614 54.12 25.31 6.57
C ASP A 614 53.75 23.81 6.42
N PRO A 615 52.87 23.44 5.48
CA PRO A 615 52.47 22.06 5.29
C PRO A 615 53.56 21.26 4.58
N GLY A 616 54.08 20.23 5.24
CA GLY A 616 54.92 19.21 4.62
C GLY A 616 54.09 18.15 3.87
N PRO A 617 54.75 17.22 3.15
CA PRO A 617 54.08 16.11 2.47
C PRO A 617 53.37 15.15 3.45
N PRO A 618 52.18 14.62 3.14
CA PRO A 618 51.58 13.53 3.92
C PRO A 618 52.54 12.36 4.13
N LEU A 619 52.43 11.69 5.27
CA LEU A 619 53.27 10.53 5.59
C LEU A 619 52.93 9.35 4.68
N GLY A 620 53.93 8.55 4.30
CA GLY A 620 53.74 7.30 3.54
C GLY A 620 53.74 7.46 2.02
N ILE A 621 53.88 8.69 1.48
CA ILE A 621 53.90 8.93 0.02
C ILE A 621 55.27 8.73 -0.64
N GLY A 622 56.28 8.25 0.11
CA GLY A 622 57.64 7.99 -0.41
C GLY A 622 58.45 9.24 -0.77
N PHE A 623 58.02 10.42 -0.32
CA PHE A 623 58.74 11.68 -0.53
C PHE A 623 59.63 11.97 0.68
N ASP A 624 60.95 11.91 0.48
CA ASP A 624 61.95 12.20 1.52
C ASP A 624 62.29 13.70 1.53
N ALA A 625 61.43 14.49 2.18
CA ALA A 625 61.66 15.91 2.41
C ALA A 625 61.57 16.27 3.90
N PRO A 626 62.35 17.26 4.36
CA PRO A 626 62.27 17.73 5.73
C PRO A 626 60.93 18.40 6.00
N TYR A 627 60.37 18.15 7.18
CA TYR A 627 59.17 18.82 7.67
C TYR A 627 59.55 20.18 8.27
N ALA A 628 58.89 21.25 7.79
CA ALA A 628 59.14 22.60 8.27
C ALA A 628 58.68 22.77 9.73
N VAL A 629 59.52 23.39 10.55
CA VAL A 629 59.28 23.59 11.98
C VAL A 629 58.81 25.01 12.26
N THR A 630 57.63 25.15 12.85
CA THR A 630 57.08 26.43 13.29
C THR A 630 57.17 26.52 14.81
N THR A 631 57.70 27.61 15.35
CA THR A 631 57.80 27.83 16.81
C THR A 631 57.10 29.10 17.22
N LEU A 632 56.27 29.03 18.25
CA LEU A 632 55.51 30.17 18.77
C LEU A 632 55.32 30.11 20.29
N SER A 633 55.03 31.27 20.88
CA SER A 633 54.74 31.37 22.32
C SER A 633 53.25 31.07 22.60
N VAL A 634 53.02 30.28 23.65
CA VAL A 634 51.71 29.90 24.17
C VAL A 634 51.66 30.28 25.65
N PRO A 635 51.21 31.50 25.99
CA PRO A 635 51.14 31.93 27.38
C PRO A 635 50.08 31.14 28.16
N ALA A 636 50.15 31.19 29.48
CA ALA A 636 49.14 30.61 30.34
C ALA A 636 47.74 31.13 29.99
N GLY A 637 46.75 30.23 29.95
CA GLY A 637 45.38 30.52 29.57
C GLY A 637 45.09 30.55 28.07
N ALA A 638 46.12 30.49 27.21
CA ALA A 638 45.90 30.27 25.77
C ALA A 638 45.37 28.86 25.52
N VAL A 639 44.48 28.72 24.53
CA VAL A 639 43.89 27.44 24.13
C VAL A 639 44.32 27.14 22.71
N LEU A 640 44.99 26.02 22.52
CA LEU A 640 45.33 25.46 21.22
C LEU A 640 44.37 24.31 20.92
N ALA A 641 43.72 24.34 19.77
CA ALA A 641 42.84 23.28 19.28
C ALA A 641 43.47 22.61 18.05
N LEU A 642 43.75 21.32 18.19
CA LEU A 642 44.15 20.43 17.11
C LEU A 642 42.91 19.66 16.68
N TYR A 643 42.63 19.60 15.39
CA TYR A 643 41.41 19.00 14.87
C TYR A 643 41.65 18.32 13.52
N THR A 644 40.86 17.30 13.21
CA THR A 644 40.79 16.69 11.89
C THR A 644 39.80 17.44 11.00
N ASP A 645 39.90 17.23 9.70
CA ASP A 645 39.10 17.92 8.68
C ASP A 645 37.59 17.74 8.88
N GLY A 646 37.12 16.62 9.42
CA GLY A 646 35.69 16.41 9.74
C GLY A 646 35.08 17.47 10.69
N LEU A 647 35.88 18.24 11.44
CA LEU A 647 35.37 19.38 12.23
C LEU A 647 34.96 20.58 11.36
N VAL A 648 35.59 20.76 10.20
CA VAL A 648 35.45 21.95 9.34
C VAL A 648 34.88 21.62 7.96
N GLU A 649 35.04 20.38 7.48
CA GLU A 649 34.51 19.93 6.20
C GLU A 649 33.01 19.65 6.29
N THR A 650 32.23 20.68 5.99
CA THR A 650 30.78 20.57 5.81
C THR A 650 30.42 20.65 4.33
N SER A 651 29.54 19.74 3.88
CA SER A 651 29.12 19.69 2.48
C SER A 651 28.45 21.00 2.04
N GLY A 652 29.01 21.63 0.99
CA GLY A 652 28.45 22.84 0.38
C GLY A 652 28.87 24.16 1.04
N THR A 653 29.81 24.13 1.98
CA THR A 653 30.40 25.33 2.60
C THR A 653 31.87 25.48 2.26
N ASP A 654 32.40 26.70 2.34
CA ASP A 654 33.83 26.97 2.22
C ASP A 654 34.56 26.55 3.51
N ILE A 655 35.67 25.81 3.37
CA ILE A 655 36.49 25.32 4.49
C ILE A 655 37.14 26.49 5.25
N ASP A 656 37.51 27.57 4.57
CA ASP A 656 38.11 28.73 5.22
C ASP A 656 37.08 29.48 6.08
N GLU A 657 35.84 29.58 5.61
CA GLU A 657 34.73 30.20 6.35
C GLU A 657 34.36 29.39 7.58
N THR A 658 34.18 28.07 7.42
CA THR A 658 33.87 27.16 8.54
C THR A 658 35.00 27.13 9.58
N THR A 659 36.26 27.13 9.14
CA THR A 659 37.42 27.22 10.04
C THR A 659 37.42 28.54 10.82
N ALA A 660 37.13 29.67 10.15
CA ALA A 660 37.02 30.97 10.81
C ALA A 660 35.86 31.01 11.84
N ASP A 661 34.77 30.30 11.55
CA ASP A 661 33.61 30.20 12.42
C ASP A 661 33.89 29.36 13.67
N ILE A 662 34.56 28.22 13.52
CA ILE A 662 35.07 27.42 14.64
C ILE A 662 36.07 28.22 15.49
N ALA A 663 36.94 29.03 14.86
CA ALA A 663 37.84 29.92 15.59
C ALA A 663 37.08 30.95 16.43
N ARG A 664 36.00 31.54 15.90
CA ARG A 664 35.14 32.45 16.67
C ARG A 664 34.47 31.73 17.84
N ALA A 665 33.91 30.54 17.61
CA ALA A 665 33.31 29.73 18.66
C ALA A 665 34.30 29.35 19.78
N LEU A 666 35.57 29.07 19.42
CA LEU A 666 36.64 28.82 20.39
C LEU A 666 36.92 30.04 21.27
N ALA A 667 36.89 31.24 20.68
CA ALA A 667 37.06 32.49 21.43
C ALA A 667 35.85 32.77 22.34
N ASP A 668 34.63 32.56 21.86
CA ASP A 668 33.40 32.82 22.59
C ASP A 668 33.22 31.87 23.80
N ALA A 669 33.66 30.62 23.67
CA ALA A 669 33.67 29.64 24.75
C ALA A 669 34.86 29.82 25.72
N SER A 670 35.75 30.80 25.47
CA SER A 670 36.95 30.97 26.29
C SER A 670 36.62 31.35 27.73
N GLY A 671 37.33 30.72 28.68
CA GLY A 671 37.10 30.88 30.12
C GLY A 671 36.18 29.81 30.73
N LEU A 672 35.49 29.01 29.91
CA LEU A 672 34.83 27.79 30.36
C LEU A 672 35.86 26.67 30.63
N PRO A 673 35.53 25.67 31.47
CA PRO A 673 36.28 24.42 31.52
C PRO A 673 36.42 23.78 30.14
N LEU A 674 37.59 23.21 29.82
CA LEU A 674 37.88 22.71 28.47
C LEU A 674 36.88 21.68 27.94
N HIS A 675 36.25 20.87 28.80
CA HIS A 675 35.21 19.92 28.36
C HIS A 675 33.96 20.65 27.85
N HIS A 676 33.59 21.79 28.42
CA HIS A 676 32.48 22.59 27.89
C HIS A 676 32.88 23.32 26.59
N VAL A 677 34.13 23.73 26.47
CA VAL A 677 34.66 24.29 25.21
C VAL A 677 34.56 23.24 24.10
N ILE A 678 35.00 22.01 24.36
CA ILE A 678 34.96 20.93 23.36
C ILE A 678 33.52 20.59 22.95
N ASP A 679 32.60 20.53 23.92
CA ASP A 679 31.17 20.29 23.67
C ASP A 679 30.58 21.39 22.78
N SER A 680 30.90 22.65 23.08
CA SER A 680 30.41 23.81 22.32
C SER A 680 30.93 23.81 20.89
N LEU A 681 32.20 23.44 20.66
CA LEU A 681 32.78 23.38 19.31
C LEU A 681 32.14 22.27 18.48
N VAL A 682 31.98 21.08 19.06
CA VAL A 682 31.34 19.95 18.40
C VAL A 682 29.87 20.26 18.08
N GLN A 683 29.13 20.87 19.00
CA GLN A 683 27.75 21.26 18.75
C GLN A 683 27.64 22.36 17.69
N HIS A 684 28.63 23.26 17.60
CA HIS A 684 28.67 24.29 16.56
C HIS A 684 28.96 23.70 15.17
N ALA A 685 29.89 22.75 15.09
CA ALA A 685 30.22 22.04 13.85
C ALA A 685 29.09 21.13 13.37
N CYS A 686 28.39 20.46 14.28
CA CYS A 686 27.35 19.47 13.95
C CYS A 686 26.02 19.75 14.69
N PRO A 687 25.25 20.79 14.32
CA PRO A 687 24.02 21.16 15.04
C PRO A 687 22.93 20.08 15.01
N THR A 688 22.90 19.26 13.95
CA THR A 688 21.94 18.17 13.74
C THR A 688 22.47 16.81 14.22
N GLY A 689 23.72 16.73 14.69
CA GLY A 689 24.38 15.49 15.07
C GLY A 689 24.77 14.57 13.90
N GLN A 690 24.68 15.06 12.65
CA GLN A 690 25.14 14.36 11.45
C GLN A 690 26.42 14.99 10.91
N HIS A 691 27.37 14.15 10.52
CA HIS A 691 28.70 14.51 10.01
C HIS A 691 29.14 13.49 8.95
N ALA A 692 29.85 13.97 7.94
CA ALA A 692 30.25 13.19 6.78
C ALA A 692 31.55 12.40 7.00
N ASP A 693 32.41 12.87 7.91
CA ASP A 693 33.68 12.25 8.27
C ASP A 693 33.90 12.27 9.79
N ASP A 694 34.87 11.50 10.26
CA ASP A 694 35.22 11.39 11.67
C ASP A 694 35.72 12.73 12.22
N ILE A 695 35.48 12.97 13.51
CA ILE A 695 35.93 14.21 14.17
C ILE A 695 36.80 13.84 15.36
N ALA A 696 38.10 14.09 15.25
CA ALA A 696 39.01 14.16 16.38
C ALA A 696 39.29 15.62 16.74
N LEU A 697 39.17 15.96 18.02
CA LEU A 697 39.46 17.28 18.56
C LEU A 697 40.26 17.14 19.85
N LEU A 698 41.41 17.82 19.93
CA LEU A 698 42.30 17.86 21.08
C LEU A 698 42.57 19.32 21.49
N LEU A 699 42.13 19.69 22.68
CA LEU A 699 42.32 21.02 23.28
C LEU A 699 43.43 20.98 24.31
N LEU A 700 44.39 21.91 24.19
CA LEU A 700 45.53 22.07 25.08
C LEU A 700 45.53 23.49 25.66
N GLN A 701 45.57 23.61 26.98
CA GLN A 701 45.64 24.91 27.67
C GLN A 701 46.72 24.90 28.75
N PRO A 702 47.87 25.55 28.53
CA PRO A 702 48.87 25.75 29.56
C PRO A 702 48.29 26.55 30.73
N THR A 703 48.50 26.08 31.96
CA THR A 703 48.06 26.77 33.18
C THR A 703 49.18 27.62 33.76
N ALA A 704 48.82 28.51 34.70
CA ALA A 704 49.74 29.47 35.31
C ALA A 704 50.84 28.81 36.14
#